data_AF-F4IL30-F1
#
_entry.id   AF-F4IL30-F1
#
_cell.length_a   1.000
_cell.length_b   1.000
_cell.length_c   1.000
_cell.angle_alpha   90.00
_cell.angle_beta   90.00
_cell.angle_gamma   90.00
#
_symmetry.space_group_name_H-M   'P 1'
#
loop_
_entity.id
_entity.type
_entity.pdbx_description
1 polymer ?
#
loop_
_entity_poly.entity_id
_entity_poly.type
_entity_poly.pdbx_seq_one_letter_code
_entity_poly.pdbx_strand_id
1 'polypeptide(L)'
;MATTANGNSKKRDGGLSSLAPRKINVQKFSEARAPELESLHSIVSERLNKDFRSKRNKRRRTNSYNNQPAKKRNIKRQKSQSLIGQVSGGDHEVKITRRVKRRMELKGNPETGFCTSGDGTKRLRTHVWHAKRFTMTKLWGFHLPLGLHGRGRGSRDVLKQSRQGVLVHDASYHIAVQLEGPEGSLLSILNMLLEPSPSSHSKEVFDSILTGGSYENAMLYHVEPPVSQAIAPVTYMWRPSKIPKRRNEEKGGDGIGTDLPVSDKDHEDFRKLWVWIHASSFSEGYAILKVACQKQMNETGVSVDCFSLEGQLAKLEIFGSKASHLLQKTLHPATSTSENPSILRKCSMEKAEVKNVADLYTEENVSSGAILAQFVIDPRLILTSPHDDRTVSVETIKTEPTESVETTTNTEAETFPEVFNCLWDANSELTPPEEENMLCWEKHQSRMDSLCLDDPAAEVPKVSSRPRSSRSCPLLLLKHKKLGNAPTGWSLILPLSWIKVFWNAFVSKGAHAIGQREKRWVSCDDGLPFFPSDFPDCKAYSSFTLSEAADLEEKAQRRPPAIRPFRIPIPPPWNSIHVTRSIGEGSNQKFSSNGRSVVEISSYGGNLFDGIVARTSDSLTTFLQTFTSDNMLLFPHNTSKPSTDLMMTLQEDDKKVRAQIHQSSNKLCLVRVLLHAFKEGSFEEGAVVCAPTLADISLLKSSCSEGEDGRVTIPQSSVSSYFQEQPCGTWELNVPEDTLTEQSHRWPIGFVTTGFVRGSKKPAAEAFCDAVLLGRLRDEQWRDKDVRRRKKQIYVLVRNLRSSAFRLALATIVLEQQDYCDVHCF
;
A
#
# COMPACT_ATOMS: atom_id res chain seq x y z
N MET A 1 -16.89 24.70 78.11
CA MET A 1 -16.00 25.64 78.84
C MET A 1 -14.63 25.60 78.18
N ALA A 2 -13.92 26.74 78.17
CA ALA A 2 -12.53 26.95 77.71
C ALA A 2 -12.26 27.12 76.18
N THR A 3 -12.47 28.36 75.75
CA THR A 3 -11.60 29.23 74.92
C THR A 3 -10.27 28.72 74.35
N THR A 4 -10.06 28.97 73.05
CA THR A 4 -8.74 29.21 72.41
C THR A 4 -8.84 30.29 71.33
N ALA A 5 -7.70 30.96 71.10
CA ALA A 5 -7.28 31.77 69.95
C ALA A 5 -7.55 33.30 69.93
N ASN A 6 -6.58 34.02 70.52
CA ASN A 6 -6.16 35.37 70.16
C ASN A 6 -5.35 35.34 68.84
N GLY A 7 -5.43 36.39 68.00
CA GLY A 7 -4.49 36.54 66.88
C GLY A 7 -4.83 37.55 65.77
N ASN A 8 -5.14 38.80 66.13
CA ASN A 8 -5.01 40.05 65.36
C ASN A 8 -4.92 40.01 63.82
N SER A 9 -6.06 40.25 63.15
CA SER A 9 -6.12 40.75 61.77
C SER A 9 -6.32 42.28 61.76
N LYS A 10 -5.25 43.03 61.47
CA LYS A 10 -5.33 44.47 61.20
C LYS A 10 -5.96 44.71 59.82
N LYS A 11 -7.10 45.40 59.84
CA LYS A 11 -7.84 45.99 58.72
C LYS A 11 -6.94 46.62 57.64
N ARG A 12 -7.14 46.21 56.40
CA ARG A 12 -6.96 47.04 55.20
C ARG A 12 -8.31 47.11 54.47
N ASP A 13 -9.03 48.20 54.71
CA ASP A 13 -10.14 48.65 53.86
C ASP A 13 -9.55 49.26 52.59
N GLY A 14 -9.97 48.79 51.41
CA GLY A 14 -9.57 49.34 50.12
C GLY A 14 -9.88 48.43 48.92
N GLY A 15 -11.02 48.66 48.26
CA GLY A 15 -11.20 48.31 46.84
C GLY A 15 -11.96 47.02 46.50
N LEU A 16 -13.26 46.97 46.80
CA LEU A 16 -14.22 46.04 46.16
C LEU A 16 -14.36 46.38 44.65
N SER A 17 -13.40 45.96 43.83
CA SER A 17 -13.52 45.98 42.37
C SER A 17 -14.29 44.74 41.91
N SER A 18 -15.59 44.96 41.67
CA SER A 18 -16.55 44.22 40.85
C SER A 18 -16.32 42.71 40.60
N LEU A 19 -17.19 41.87 41.18
CA LEU A 19 -17.51 40.55 40.62
C LEU A 19 -17.83 40.71 39.12
N ALA A 20 -17.07 40.06 38.24
CA ALA A 20 -17.34 40.07 36.80
C ALA A 20 -18.81 39.70 36.54
N PRO A 21 -19.54 40.45 35.70
CA PRO A 21 -20.97 40.22 35.50
C PRO A 21 -21.23 38.82 34.95
N ARG A 22 -22.03 38.01 35.70
CA ARG A 22 -22.42 36.65 35.28
C ARG A 22 -23.40 36.62 34.11
N LYS A 23 -24.01 37.76 33.78
CA LYS A 23 -24.98 37.93 32.69
C LYS A 23 -24.57 39.13 31.85
N ILE A 24 -24.60 38.95 30.54
CA ILE A 24 -24.39 40.00 29.55
C ILE A 24 -25.76 40.41 28.99
N ASN A 25 -26.06 41.71 28.95
CA ASN A 25 -27.23 42.20 28.22
C ASN A 25 -26.84 42.26 26.73
N VAL A 26 -27.33 41.30 25.96
CA VAL A 26 -26.98 41.12 24.55
C VAL A 26 -27.40 42.32 23.72
N GLN A 27 -28.59 42.89 23.95
CA GLN A 27 -29.12 44.01 23.18
C GLN A 27 -28.25 45.26 23.32
N LYS A 28 -27.97 45.69 24.56
CA LYS A 28 -27.12 46.86 24.82
C LYS A 28 -25.71 46.67 24.25
N PHE A 29 -25.19 45.44 24.33
CA PHE A 29 -23.86 45.11 23.79
C PHE A 29 -23.82 45.13 22.26
N SER A 30 -24.88 44.68 21.59
CA SER A 30 -24.97 44.68 20.12
C SER A 30 -25.23 46.07 19.56
N GLU A 31 -26.10 46.88 20.18
CA GLU A 31 -26.41 48.24 19.71
C GLU A 31 -25.17 49.14 19.75
N ALA A 32 -24.39 49.08 20.85
CA ALA A 32 -23.16 49.86 20.97
C ALA A 32 -22.08 49.49 19.93
N ARG A 33 -22.15 48.29 19.32
CA ARG A 33 -21.21 47.79 18.31
C ARG A 33 -21.83 47.61 16.92
N ALA A 34 -23.06 48.07 16.70
CA ALA A 34 -23.75 47.95 15.42
C ALA A 34 -22.89 48.45 14.22
N PRO A 35 -22.28 49.65 14.24
CA PRO A 35 -21.49 50.12 13.09
C PRO A 35 -20.23 49.27 12.82
N GLU A 36 -19.60 48.73 13.88
CA GLU A 36 -18.46 47.82 13.75
C GLU A 36 -18.87 46.49 13.11
N LEU A 37 -20.01 45.93 13.53
CA LEU A 37 -20.55 44.66 13.01
C LEU A 37 -21.03 44.79 11.56
N GLU A 38 -21.64 45.91 11.18
CA GLU A 38 -22.05 46.20 9.79
C GLU A 38 -20.85 46.35 8.86
N SER A 39 -19.81 47.06 9.31
CA SER A 39 -18.54 47.18 8.58
C SER A 39 -17.88 45.82 8.40
N LEU A 40 -17.76 45.02 9.47
CA LEU A 40 -17.19 43.68 9.40
C LEU A 40 -18.00 42.75 8.49
N HIS A 41 -19.33 42.78 8.60
CA HIS A 41 -20.20 41.96 7.77
C HIS A 41 -20.06 42.31 6.29
N SER A 42 -19.97 43.60 5.94
CA SER A 42 -19.78 44.05 4.55
C SER A 42 -18.48 43.49 3.97
N ILE A 43 -17.37 43.63 4.70
CA ILE A 43 -16.05 43.11 4.29
C ILE A 43 -16.05 41.58 4.13
N VAL A 44 -16.65 40.85 5.08
CA VAL A 44 -16.66 39.38 5.06
C VAL A 44 -17.61 38.84 4.00
N SER A 45 -18.78 39.45 3.83
CA SER A 45 -19.80 39.06 2.85
C SER A 45 -19.29 39.18 1.43
N GLU A 46 -18.56 40.27 1.13
CA GLU A 46 -17.87 40.46 -0.14
C GLU A 46 -16.82 39.38 -0.38
N ARG A 47 -15.97 39.08 0.62
CA ARG A 47 -14.93 38.04 0.51
C ARG A 47 -15.48 36.62 0.36
N LEU A 48 -16.65 36.35 0.92
CA LEU A 48 -17.28 35.02 0.91
C LEU A 48 -18.34 34.86 -0.18
N ASN A 49 -18.57 35.86 -1.04
CA ASN A 49 -19.66 35.86 -2.01
C ASN A 49 -21.02 35.52 -1.39
N LYS A 50 -21.28 36.04 -0.17
CA LYS A 50 -22.49 35.75 0.64
C LYS A 50 -22.68 34.27 1.03
N ASP A 51 -21.69 33.38 0.86
CA ASP A 51 -21.77 31.98 1.30
C ASP A 51 -21.24 31.79 2.73
N PHE A 52 -22.17 31.77 3.68
CA PHE A 52 -21.88 31.52 5.10
C PHE A 52 -22.11 30.05 5.52
N ARG A 53 -22.29 29.13 4.56
CA ARG A 53 -22.63 27.73 4.87
C ARG A 53 -21.45 27.00 5.50
N SER A 54 -21.72 26.32 6.62
CA SER A 54 -20.72 25.45 7.26
C SER A 54 -20.45 24.20 6.42
N LYS A 55 -19.18 23.94 6.10
CA LYS A 55 -18.76 22.71 5.41
C LYS A 55 -19.09 21.49 6.27
N ARG A 56 -19.85 20.53 5.72
CA ARG A 56 -20.35 19.34 6.44
C ARG A 56 -19.23 18.53 7.11
N ASN A 57 -18.06 18.42 6.49
CA ASN A 57 -16.89 17.71 7.01
C ASN A 57 -16.23 18.37 8.24
N LYS A 58 -16.44 19.68 8.44
CA LYS A 58 -15.91 20.43 9.59
C LYS A 58 -16.87 20.46 10.79
N ARG A 59 -18.12 20.00 10.62
CA ARG A 59 -19.10 19.93 11.72
C ARG A 59 -18.63 18.99 12.83
N ARG A 60 -18.99 19.31 14.08
CA ARG A 60 -18.72 18.52 15.28
C ARG A 60 -19.98 18.47 16.14
N ARG A 61 -20.09 17.45 17.00
CA ARG A 61 -21.14 17.40 18.03
C ARG A 61 -20.69 18.20 19.25
N THR A 62 -21.63 18.86 19.91
CA THR A 62 -21.39 19.57 21.18
C THR A 62 -21.14 18.56 22.30
N ASN A 63 -20.27 18.92 23.25
CA ASN A 63 -20.05 18.15 24.47
C ASN A 63 -20.99 18.65 25.58
N SER A 64 -21.29 17.82 26.58
CA SER A 64 -22.10 18.23 27.72
C SER A 64 -21.38 19.27 28.59
N TYR A 65 -22.11 20.26 29.09
CA TYR A 65 -21.59 21.31 30.00
C TYR A 65 -21.22 20.75 31.38
N ASN A 66 -21.87 19.65 31.78
CA ASN A 66 -21.69 19.09 33.12
C ASN A 66 -20.34 18.39 33.23
N ASN A 67 -19.38 19.10 33.80
CA ASN A 67 -18.06 18.57 34.13
C ASN A 67 -18.06 17.72 35.40
N GLN A 68 -19.16 17.60 36.16
CA GLN A 68 -19.16 16.84 37.41
C GLN A 68 -18.75 15.36 37.25
N PRO A 69 -19.20 14.62 36.22
CA PRO A 69 -18.71 13.27 35.97
C PRO A 69 -17.20 13.28 35.70
N ALA A 70 -16.69 14.26 34.95
CA ALA A 70 -15.26 14.40 34.66
C ALA A 70 -14.45 14.76 35.93
N LYS A 71 -14.96 15.65 36.79
CA LYS A 71 -14.36 16.04 38.07
C LYS A 71 -14.35 14.90 39.08
N LYS A 72 -15.48 14.22 39.31
CA LYS A 72 -15.56 13.01 40.16
C LYS A 72 -14.62 11.91 39.65
N ARG A 73 -14.53 11.73 38.32
CA ARG A 73 -13.58 10.80 37.69
C ARG A 73 -12.12 11.27 37.84
N ASN A 74 -11.83 12.57 37.83
CA ASN A 74 -10.48 13.12 38.05
C ASN A 74 -10.01 12.96 39.50
N ILE A 75 -10.89 13.19 40.48
CA ILE A 75 -10.58 12.95 41.90
C ILE A 75 -10.25 11.47 42.13
N LYS A 76 -11.07 10.56 41.58
CA LYS A 76 -10.75 9.11 41.60
C LYS A 76 -9.45 8.77 40.85
N ARG A 77 -9.10 9.51 39.79
CA ARG A 77 -7.84 9.35 39.02
C ARG A 77 -6.60 9.78 39.82
N GLN A 78 -6.65 10.92 40.50
CA GLN A 78 -5.55 11.39 41.33
C GLN A 78 -5.28 10.41 42.49
N LYS A 79 -6.34 9.95 43.17
CA LYS A 79 -6.22 8.92 44.22
C LYS A 79 -5.64 7.59 43.73
N SER A 80 -5.94 7.17 42.50
CA SER A 80 -5.40 5.93 41.93
C SER A 80 -3.98 6.08 41.39
N GLN A 81 -3.61 7.25 40.87
CA GLN A 81 -2.23 7.54 40.44
C GLN A 81 -1.28 7.73 41.62
N SER A 82 -1.73 8.31 42.74
CA SER A 82 -0.91 8.39 43.96
C SER A 82 -0.65 7.01 44.57
N LEU A 83 -1.60 6.07 44.46
CA LEU A 83 -1.41 4.68 44.89
C LEU A 83 -0.35 3.96 44.04
N ILE A 84 -0.32 4.19 42.72
CA ILE A 84 0.65 3.56 41.80
C ILE A 84 2.10 3.99 42.10
N GLY A 85 2.32 5.22 42.58
CA GLY A 85 3.64 5.69 43.02
C GLY A 85 4.13 5.07 44.33
N GLN A 86 3.25 4.41 45.10
CA GLN A 86 3.58 3.74 46.36
C GLN A 86 3.74 2.22 46.21
N VAL A 87 3.42 1.62 45.05
CA VAL A 87 3.43 0.16 44.84
C VAL A 87 4.80 -0.37 44.41
N SER A 88 5.81 0.49 44.21
CA SER A 88 7.19 0.06 43.89
C SER A 88 7.93 -0.64 45.04
N GLY A 89 7.26 -1.05 46.13
CA GLY A 89 7.89 -1.65 47.31
C GLY A 89 7.01 -2.57 48.17
N GLY A 90 5.97 -3.25 47.64
CA GLY A 90 5.20 -4.21 48.45
C GLY A 90 4.33 -5.18 47.65
N ASP A 91 4.34 -6.46 48.07
CA ASP A 91 3.73 -7.67 47.46
C ASP A 91 2.19 -7.69 47.38
N HIS A 92 1.52 -6.54 47.31
CA HIS A 92 0.07 -6.48 47.15
C HIS A 92 -0.31 -5.99 45.75
N GLU A 93 -0.77 -6.92 44.89
CA GLU A 93 -1.39 -6.64 43.60
C GLU A 93 -2.65 -5.78 43.77
N VAL A 94 -2.49 -4.45 43.84
CA VAL A 94 -3.62 -3.53 43.81
C VAL A 94 -4.25 -3.60 42.41
N LYS A 95 -5.49 -4.09 42.31
CA LYS A 95 -6.27 -4.18 41.06
C LYS A 95 -6.40 -2.79 40.40
N ILE A 96 -5.47 -2.47 39.49
CA ILE A 96 -5.52 -1.25 38.67
C ILE A 96 -6.77 -1.31 37.80
N THR A 97 -7.59 -0.25 37.83
CA THR A 97 -8.80 -0.20 36.98
C THR A 97 -8.44 -0.36 35.51
N ARG A 98 -9.25 -1.12 34.74
CA ARG A 98 -9.05 -1.37 33.29
C ARG A 98 -8.76 -0.10 32.49
N ARG A 99 -9.35 1.04 32.89
CA ARG A 99 -9.13 2.34 32.25
C ARG A 99 -7.74 2.91 32.50
N VAL A 100 -7.21 2.79 33.72
CA VAL A 100 -5.86 3.25 34.05
C VAL A 100 -4.84 2.35 33.37
N LYS A 101 -5.03 1.03 33.38
CA LYS A 101 -4.21 0.07 32.62
C LYS A 101 -4.16 0.42 31.13
N ARG A 102 -5.33 0.57 30.48
CA ARG A 102 -5.41 1.02 29.07
C ARG A 102 -4.75 2.36 28.81
N ARG A 103 -4.80 3.30 29.76
CA ARG A 103 -4.14 4.58 29.60
C ARG A 103 -2.62 4.41 29.67
N MET A 104 -2.10 3.62 30.61
CA MET A 104 -0.67 3.34 30.69
C MET A 104 -0.18 2.62 29.43
N GLU A 105 -0.91 1.59 28.98
CA GLU A 105 -0.66 0.87 27.72
C GLU A 105 -0.66 1.77 26.46
N LEU A 106 -1.26 2.97 26.54
CA LEU A 106 -1.33 3.92 25.43
C LEU A 106 -0.52 5.20 25.70
N LYS A 107 0.14 5.31 26.86
CA LYS A 107 0.80 6.56 27.28
C LYS A 107 2.20 6.69 26.66
N GLY A 108 2.85 5.58 26.35
CA GLY A 108 4.20 5.55 25.82
C GLY A 108 4.35 4.50 24.74
N ASN A 109 5.12 4.89 23.72
CA ASN A 109 5.67 4.02 22.71
C ASN A 109 7.00 3.48 23.30
N PRO A 110 7.32 2.16 23.23
CA PRO A 110 8.67 1.70 23.59
C PRO A 110 9.72 2.40 22.73
N GLU A 111 10.96 2.49 23.21
CA GLU A 111 12.05 3.13 22.47
C GLU A 111 12.23 2.51 21.08
N THR A 112 12.24 1.18 21.03
CA THR A 112 12.32 0.38 19.80
C THR A 112 11.08 -0.50 19.62
N GLY A 113 10.76 -0.88 18.38
CA GLY A 113 9.70 -1.86 18.11
C GLY A 113 8.26 -1.33 18.21
N PHE A 114 7.29 -2.22 18.01
CA PHE A 114 5.87 -1.92 18.13
C PHE A 114 5.33 -2.19 19.55
N CYS A 115 4.33 -1.43 20.00
CA CYS A 115 3.59 -1.81 21.21
C CYS A 115 2.74 -3.06 20.92
N THR A 116 2.77 -4.05 21.80
CA THR A 116 1.88 -5.21 21.73
C THR A 116 0.69 -5.07 22.68
N SER A 117 -0.48 -5.56 22.25
CA SER A 117 -1.62 -5.82 23.11
C SER A 117 -1.37 -7.11 23.92
N GLY A 118 -2.16 -7.36 24.97
CA GLY A 118 -2.01 -8.56 25.81
C GLY A 118 -2.23 -9.90 25.11
N ASP A 119 -2.72 -9.90 23.87
CA ASP A 119 -2.87 -11.06 22.99
C ASP A 119 -1.73 -11.19 21.95
N GLY A 120 -0.67 -10.38 22.08
CA GLY A 120 0.45 -10.35 21.15
C GLY A 120 0.23 -9.47 19.91
N THR A 121 -0.96 -8.91 19.70
CA THR A 121 -1.23 -8.09 18.50
C THR A 121 -0.49 -6.75 18.55
N LYS A 122 0.31 -6.48 17.51
CA LYS A 122 1.15 -5.30 17.38
C LYS A 122 0.30 -4.07 17.03
N ARG A 123 0.68 -2.90 17.55
CA ARG A 123 0.04 -1.61 17.28
C ARG A 123 1.01 -0.73 16.51
N LEU A 124 0.56 -0.18 15.37
CA LEU A 124 1.28 0.88 14.68
C LEU A 124 1.51 2.06 15.64
N ARG A 125 2.58 2.83 15.46
CA ARG A 125 2.84 4.04 16.28
C ARG A 125 1.76 5.11 16.12
N THR A 126 1.04 5.10 14.99
CA THR A 126 -0.12 5.96 14.71
C THR A 126 -1.45 5.37 15.22
N HIS A 127 -1.44 4.21 15.90
CA HIS A 127 -2.64 3.48 16.30
C HIS A 127 -3.66 4.34 17.06
N VAL A 128 -3.21 5.16 18.02
CA VAL A 128 -4.10 6.05 18.79
C VAL A 128 -4.78 7.09 17.89
N TRP A 129 -4.08 7.57 16.85
CA TRP A 129 -4.65 8.51 15.90
C TRP A 129 -5.72 7.85 15.04
N HIS A 130 -5.42 6.64 14.55
CA HIS A 130 -6.31 5.81 13.74
C HIS A 130 -7.53 5.33 14.53
N ALA A 131 -7.37 4.74 15.71
CA ALA A 131 -8.45 4.21 16.54
C ALA A 131 -9.49 5.26 16.97
N LYS A 132 -9.12 6.55 16.97
CA LYS A 132 -10.06 7.67 17.22
C LYS A 132 -10.92 8.03 16.01
N ARG A 133 -10.56 7.59 14.80
CA ARG A 133 -11.09 8.09 13.51
C ARG A 133 -11.54 7.00 12.56
N PHE A 134 -10.94 5.81 12.64
CA PHE A 134 -11.14 4.66 11.79
C PHE A 134 -11.66 3.48 12.61
N THR A 135 -12.39 2.59 11.95
CA THR A 135 -12.67 1.25 12.46
C THR A 135 -11.37 0.44 12.41
N MET A 136 -10.94 -0.07 13.56
CA MET A 136 -9.74 -0.89 13.68
C MET A 136 -10.09 -2.37 13.63
N THR A 137 -9.31 -3.15 12.88
CA THR A 137 -9.43 -4.60 12.78
C THR A 137 -8.08 -5.24 13.07
N LYS A 138 -8.07 -6.47 13.58
CA LYS A 138 -6.85 -7.27 13.73
C LYS A 138 -6.58 -7.99 12.42
N LEU A 139 -5.50 -7.64 11.74
CA LEU A 139 -5.08 -8.25 10.48
C LEU A 139 -3.57 -8.51 10.55
N TRP A 140 -3.14 -9.72 10.18
CA TRP A 140 -1.72 -10.08 10.02
C TRP A 140 -0.86 -9.83 11.27
N GLY A 141 -1.44 -10.03 12.45
CA GLY A 141 -0.77 -9.76 13.73
C GLY A 141 -0.75 -8.28 14.16
N PHE A 142 -1.33 -7.36 13.38
CA PHE A 142 -1.40 -5.94 13.67
C PHE A 142 -2.83 -5.43 13.89
N HIS A 143 -2.97 -4.37 14.67
CA HIS A 143 -4.17 -3.53 14.69
C HIS A 143 -4.13 -2.49 13.56
N LEU A 144 -4.83 -2.77 12.47
CA LEU A 144 -4.83 -1.94 11.26
C LEU A 144 -6.16 -1.16 11.08
N PRO A 145 -6.11 0.05 10.50
CA PRO A 145 -7.32 0.79 10.14
C PRO A 145 -7.96 0.13 8.92
N LEU A 146 -9.14 -0.49 9.10
CA LEU A 146 -9.90 -1.05 7.99
C LEU A 146 -10.44 0.07 7.09
N GLY A 147 -11.04 1.09 7.70
CA GLY A 147 -11.54 2.26 7.00
C GLY A 147 -12.31 3.20 7.93
N LEU A 148 -12.85 4.29 7.38
CA LEU A 148 -13.65 5.23 8.17
C LEU A 148 -14.88 4.53 8.78
N HIS A 149 -15.28 4.97 9.97
CA HIS A 149 -16.40 4.39 10.72
C HIS A 149 -17.69 4.33 9.89
N GLY A 150 -18.43 3.22 10.04
CA GLY A 150 -19.69 2.98 9.34
C GLY A 150 -19.51 2.89 7.83
N ARG A 151 -20.37 3.57 7.06
CA ARG A 151 -20.25 3.65 5.60
C ARG A 151 -19.11 4.56 5.12
N GLY A 152 -18.42 5.24 6.03
CA GLY A 152 -17.40 6.23 5.69
C GLY A 152 -17.95 7.35 4.80
N ARG A 153 -17.11 7.85 3.88
CA ARG A 153 -17.52 8.82 2.84
C ARG A 153 -17.93 8.16 1.52
N GLY A 154 -17.68 6.85 1.39
CA GLY A 154 -17.87 6.08 0.16
C GLY A 154 -16.72 6.25 -0.83
N SER A 155 -16.58 5.27 -1.73
CA SER A 155 -15.52 5.22 -2.74
C SER A 155 -15.51 6.44 -3.67
N ARG A 156 -16.67 7.00 -4.02
CA ARG A 156 -16.77 8.21 -4.85
C ARG A 156 -15.97 9.40 -4.29
N ASP A 157 -16.02 9.62 -2.98
CA ASP A 157 -15.28 10.71 -2.34
C ASP A 157 -13.78 10.41 -2.32
N VAL A 158 -13.40 9.17 -1.98
CA VAL A 158 -11.98 8.73 -1.97
C VAL A 158 -11.34 8.87 -3.34
N LEU A 159 -11.98 8.37 -4.39
CA LEU A 159 -11.47 8.49 -5.76
C LEU A 159 -11.43 9.94 -6.25
N LYS A 160 -12.39 10.77 -5.83
CA LYS A 160 -12.33 12.21 -6.08
C LYS A 160 -11.11 12.85 -5.40
N GLN A 161 -10.84 12.49 -4.14
CA GLN A 161 -9.66 13.00 -3.41
C GLN A 161 -8.35 12.49 -3.99
N SER A 162 -8.29 11.25 -4.49
CA SER A 162 -7.12 10.75 -5.23
C SER A 162 -6.83 11.61 -6.47
N ARG A 163 -7.87 11.93 -7.26
CA ARG A 163 -7.73 12.69 -8.50
C ARG A 163 -7.45 14.19 -8.30
N GLN A 164 -7.97 14.81 -7.24
CA GLN A 164 -7.93 16.27 -7.04
C GLN A 164 -7.05 16.72 -5.87
N GLY A 165 -6.58 15.79 -5.05
CA GLY A 165 -5.93 16.05 -3.79
C GLY A 165 -4.83 15.03 -3.49
N VAL A 166 -4.68 14.72 -2.20
CA VAL A 166 -3.67 13.79 -1.71
C VAL A 166 -4.27 12.85 -0.70
N LEU A 167 -3.93 11.57 -0.83
CA LEU A 167 -4.23 10.51 0.12
C LEU A 167 -2.94 10.09 0.83
N VAL A 168 -3.04 9.66 2.09
CA VAL A 168 -1.92 9.11 2.86
C VAL A 168 -2.32 7.83 3.57
N HIS A 169 -1.46 6.81 3.51
CA HIS A 169 -1.65 5.51 4.13
C HIS A 169 -0.45 5.14 5.00
N ASP A 170 -0.71 4.57 6.18
CA ASP A 170 0.34 4.06 7.05
C ASP A 170 0.60 2.58 6.71
N ALA A 171 1.65 2.35 5.94
CA ALA A 171 2.07 1.04 5.44
C ALA A 171 3.14 0.39 6.33
N SER A 172 3.35 0.87 7.56
CA SER A 172 4.45 0.42 8.46
C SER A 172 4.32 -1.02 8.97
N TYR A 173 3.28 -1.73 8.54
CA TYR A 173 3.16 -3.17 8.72
C TYR A 173 3.94 -3.96 7.65
N HIS A 174 4.46 -3.32 6.60
CA HIS A 174 5.48 -3.94 5.76
C HIS A 174 6.80 -3.97 6.52
N ILE A 175 7.48 -5.10 6.47
CA ILE A 175 8.69 -5.34 7.24
C ILE A 175 9.85 -5.52 6.26
N ALA A 176 10.93 -4.78 6.48
CA ALA A 176 12.17 -4.93 5.73
C ALA A 176 13.00 -6.09 6.30
N VAL A 177 13.54 -6.92 5.41
CA VAL A 177 14.57 -7.92 5.69
C VAL A 177 15.88 -7.39 5.10
N GLN A 178 16.94 -7.37 5.90
CA GLN A 178 18.27 -6.95 5.48
C GLN A 178 19.13 -8.18 5.19
N LEU A 179 19.68 -8.23 3.99
CA LEU A 179 20.70 -9.20 3.59
C LEU A 179 22.06 -8.50 3.51
N GLU A 180 23.09 -9.09 4.11
CA GLU A 180 24.47 -8.60 4.05
C GLU A 180 25.43 -9.70 3.60
N GLY A 181 26.28 -9.41 2.62
CA GLY A 181 27.22 -10.39 2.08
C GLY A 181 27.91 -9.90 0.80
N PRO A 182 28.78 -10.74 0.20
CA PRO A 182 29.35 -10.48 -1.12
C PRO A 182 28.28 -10.28 -2.20
N GLU A 183 28.50 -9.35 -3.11
CA GLU A 183 27.57 -8.99 -4.18
C GLU A 183 27.12 -10.21 -5.00
N GLY A 184 28.06 -11.06 -5.42
CA GLY A 184 27.78 -12.25 -6.21
C GLY A 184 26.86 -13.24 -5.48
N SER A 185 27.09 -13.46 -4.18
CA SER A 185 26.26 -14.34 -3.35
C SER A 185 24.85 -13.78 -3.12
N LEU A 186 24.72 -12.47 -2.94
CA LEU A 186 23.42 -11.80 -2.80
C LEU A 186 22.62 -11.89 -4.10
N LEU A 187 23.26 -11.67 -5.25
CA LEU A 187 22.63 -11.82 -6.56
C LEU A 187 22.21 -13.27 -6.82
N SER A 188 23.02 -14.25 -6.44
CA SER A 188 22.66 -15.68 -6.52
C SER A 188 21.38 -15.98 -5.73
N ILE A 189 21.30 -15.50 -4.48
CA ILE A 189 20.11 -15.66 -3.63
C ILE A 189 18.88 -15.00 -4.26
N LEU A 190 19.01 -13.77 -4.78
CA LEU A 190 17.89 -13.09 -5.43
C LEU A 190 17.43 -13.80 -6.70
N ASN A 191 18.36 -14.23 -7.56
CA ASN A 191 18.04 -14.96 -8.79
C ASN A 191 17.37 -16.32 -8.50
N MET A 192 17.68 -16.93 -7.36
CA MET A 192 17.04 -18.17 -6.91
C MET A 192 15.59 -17.96 -6.44
N LEU A 193 15.26 -16.77 -5.92
CA LEU A 193 14.03 -16.53 -5.16
C LEU A 193 13.02 -15.58 -5.83
N LEU A 194 13.47 -14.71 -6.72
CA LEU A 194 12.67 -13.63 -7.27
C LEU A 194 12.29 -13.86 -8.73
N GLU A 195 11.05 -13.51 -9.07
CA GLU A 195 10.59 -13.35 -10.46
C GLU A 195 9.96 -11.95 -10.65
N PRO A 196 10.39 -11.15 -11.63
CA PRO A 196 11.56 -11.36 -12.48
C PRO A 196 12.86 -11.42 -11.67
N SER A 197 13.79 -12.27 -12.12
CA SER A 197 15.12 -12.32 -11.51
C SER A 197 15.87 -11.03 -11.84
N PRO A 198 16.73 -10.51 -10.95
CA PRO A 198 17.54 -9.34 -11.26
C PRO A 198 18.30 -9.46 -12.59
N SER A 199 18.77 -10.66 -12.93
CA SER A 199 19.48 -10.95 -14.19
C SER A 199 18.64 -10.85 -15.47
N SER A 200 17.30 -10.80 -15.37
CA SER A 200 16.41 -10.71 -16.53
C SER A 200 16.22 -9.28 -17.05
N HIS A 201 16.61 -8.27 -16.27
CA HIS A 201 16.49 -6.87 -16.67
C HIS A 201 17.54 -6.48 -17.71
N SER A 202 17.24 -5.42 -18.48
CA SER A 202 18.25 -4.81 -19.34
C SER A 202 19.42 -4.30 -18.51
N LYS A 203 20.62 -4.29 -19.10
CA LYS A 203 21.85 -3.91 -18.41
C LYS A 203 21.74 -2.53 -17.71
N GLU A 204 21.14 -1.55 -18.37
CA GLU A 204 20.94 -0.20 -17.82
C GLU A 204 20.05 -0.18 -16.56
N VAL A 205 18.94 -0.92 -16.59
CA VAL A 205 18.00 -1.01 -15.45
C VAL A 205 18.65 -1.79 -14.31
N PHE A 206 19.30 -2.90 -14.62
CA PHE A 206 20.03 -3.70 -13.64
C PHE A 206 21.16 -2.89 -12.97
N ASP A 207 21.96 -2.15 -13.74
CA ASP A 207 23.03 -1.29 -13.24
C ASP A 207 22.46 -0.17 -12.33
N SER A 208 21.32 0.43 -12.69
CA SER A 208 20.64 1.42 -11.84
C SER A 208 20.13 0.83 -10.52
N ILE A 209 19.63 -0.41 -10.54
CA ILE A 209 19.18 -1.13 -9.34
C ILE A 209 20.38 -1.48 -8.46
N LEU A 210 21.42 -2.07 -9.06
CA LEU A 210 22.62 -2.53 -8.38
C LEU A 210 23.42 -1.37 -7.78
N THR A 211 23.47 -0.20 -8.44
CA THR A 211 24.09 1.01 -7.89
C THR A 211 23.26 1.66 -6.77
N GLY A 212 22.02 1.21 -6.54
CA GLY A 212 21.11 1.72 -5.52
C GLY A 212 20.38 3.01 -5.91
N GLY A 213 20.40 3.39 -7.20
CA GLY A 213 19.66 4.54 -7.73
C GLY A 213 18.15 4.27 -7.91
N SER A 214 17.78 3.00 -8.14
CA SER A 214 16.40 2.57 -8.28
C SER A 214 16.08 1.35 -7.42
N TYR A 215 14.80 1.23 -7.06
CA TYR A 215 14.25 0.01 -6.46
C TYR A 215 13.47 -0.77 -7.50
N GLU A 216 13.22 -2.05 -7.22
CA GLU A 216 12.47 -2.93 -8.11
C GLU A 216 11.42 -3.74 -7.35
N ASN A 217 10.37 -4.19 -8.06
CA ASN A 217 9.33 -5.06 -7.54
C ASN A 217 9.47 -6.45 -8.16
N ALA A 218 9.28 -7.50 -7.37
CA ALA A 218 9.28 -8.88 -7.83
C ALA A 218 8.32 -9.73 -6.98
N MET A 219 7.95 -10.92 -7.44
CA MET A 219 7.38 -11.96 -6.57
C MET A 219 8.49 -12.75 -5.90
N LEU A 220 8.32 -13.00 -4.61
CA LEU A 220 9.13 -13.95 -3.85
C LEU A 220 8.53 -15.36 -3.95
N TYR A 221 9.37 -16.35 -4.21
CA TYR A 221 9.01 -17.76 -4.35
C TYR A 221 9.76 -18.68 -3.38
N HIS A 222 9.26 -19.90 -3.21
CA HIS A 222 9.97 -20.98 -2.52
C HIS A 222 11.13 -21.53 -3.36
N VAL A 223 12.20 -21.95 -2.68
CA VAL A 223 13.41 -22.57 -3.28
C VAL A 223 13.17 -24.03 -3.70
N GLU A 224 12.29 -24.74 -3.01
CA GLU A 224 12.20 -26.20 -3.08
C GLU A 224 11.20 -26.68 -4.15
N PRO A 225 11.56 -27.72 -4.95
CA PRO A 225 10.64 -28.41 -5.85
C PRO A 225 9.43 -29.02 -5.11
N PRO A 226 8.27 -29.24 -5.76
CA PRO A 226 8.16 -29.56 -7.19
C PRO A 226 7.64 -28.44 -8.10
N VAL A 227 7.16 -27.32 -7.55
CA VAL A 227 6.85 -26.09 -8.29
C VAL A 227 7.07 -24.94 -7.31
N SER A 228 7.92 -23.98 -7.65
CA SER A 228 8.17 -22.81 -6.80
C SER A 228 6.84 -22.10 -6.51
N GLN A 229 6.36 -22.25 -5.28
CA GLN A 229 5.10 -21.65 -4.83
C GLN A 229 5.32 -20.16 -4.57
N ALA A 230 4.38 -19.32 -5.02
CA ALA A 230 4.43 -17.87 -4.79
C ALA A 230 4.12 -17.53 -3.33
N ILE A 231 4.89 -16.60 -2.76
CA ILE A 231 4.80 -16.19 -1.34
C ILE A 231 4.16 -14.81 -1.21
N ALA A 232 4.76 -13.81 -1.84
CA ALA A 232 4.31 -12.42 -1.81
C ALA A 232 5.04 -11.55 -2.83
N PRO A 233 4.41 -10.45 -3.28
CA PRO A 233 5.14 -9.38 -3.94
C PRO A 233 6.05 -8.69 -2.93
N VAL A 234 7.26 -8.38 -3.38
CA VAL A 234 8.31 -7.75 -2.58
C VAL A 234 8.89 -6.56 -3.34
N THR A 235 9.32 -5.56 -2.58
CA THR A 235 10.11 -4.45 -3.12
C THR A 235 11.53 -4.62 -2.61
N TYR A 236 12.50 -4.73 -3.51
CA TYR A 236 13.91 -4.83 -3.15
C TYR A 236 14.70 -3.61 -3.62
N MET A 237 15.74 -3.25 -2.87
CA MET A 237 16.62 -2.13 -3.18
C MET A 237 18.01 -2.37 -2.60
N TRP A 238 19.05 -1.90 -3.29
CA TRP A 238 20.43 -2.01 -2.84
C TRP A 238 20.85 -0.74 -2.11
N ARG A 239 21.72 -0.90 -1.10
CA ARG A 239 22.46 0.24 -0.56
C ARG A 239 23.40 0.78 -1.63
N PRO A 240 23.39 2.10 -1.91
CA PRO A 240 24.33 2.68 -2.84
C PRO A 240 25.77 2.43 -2.43
N SER A 241 26.58 2.00 -3.38
CA SER A 241 28.01 1.81 -3.20
C SER A 241 28.77 2.93 -3.91
N LYS A 242 29.90 3.36 -3.31
CA LYS A 242 30.83 4.30 -3.94
C LYS A 242 31.72 3.52 -4.93
N ILE A 243 31.15 2.99 -6.01
CA ILE A 243 31.97 2.36 -7.06
C ILE A 243 32.47 3.50 -7.98
N PRO A 244 33.78 3.77 -8.07
CA PRO A 244 34.28 4.69 -9.09
C PRO A 244 33.98 4.08 -10.47
N LYS A 245 33.24 4.82 -11.32
CA LYS A 245 32.99 4.47 -12.73
C LYS A 245 34.29 3.91 -13.33
N ARG A 246 34.30 2.64 -13.76
CA ARG A 246 35.43 2.01 -14.47
C ARG A 246 35.74 2.84 -15.73
N ARG A 247 36.68 3.78 -15.65
CA ARG A 247 37.38 4.33 -16.80
C ARG A 247 38.60 3.45 -17.00
N ASN A 248 38.68 2.78 -18.14
CA ASN A 248 39.83 2.86 -19.04
C ASN A 248 39.67 1.80 -20.14
N GLU A 249 39.31 2.28 -21.32
CA GLU A 249 39.95 1.82 -22.53
C GLU A 249 41.45 2.16 -22.41
N GLU A 250 42.32 1.16 -22.37
CA GLU A 250 43.73 1.36 -22.74
C GLU A 250 44.08 0.35 -23.84
N LYS A 251 43.97 0.85 -25.08
CA LYS A 251 44.66 0.30 -26.24
C LYS A 251 46.17 0.45 -26.02
N GLY A 252 46.86 -0.67 -26.22
CA GLY A 252 48.27 -0.84 -26.60
C GLY A 252 49.24 0.34 -26.47
N GLY A 253 50.27 0.12 -25.65
CA GLY A 253 51.48 0.95 -25.62
C GLY A 253 52.57 0.28 -24.77
N ASP A 254 53.50 -0.35 -25.45
CA ASP A 254 54.68 -1.07 -24.96
C ASP A 254 55.64 -0.15 -24.17
N GLY A 255 56.21 -0.60 -23.05
CA GLY A 255 57.02 0.29 -22.19
C GLY A 255 57.54 -0.29 -20.87
N ILE A 256 58.41 -1.30 -20.96
CA ILE A 256 59.54 -1.67 -20.08
C ILE A 256 59.60 -1.07 -18.66
N GLY A 257 59.52 -1.96 -17.66
CA GLY A 257 60.49 -2.04 -16.55
C GLY A 257 60.11 -1.42 -15.20
N THR A 258 59.59 -2.24 -14.28
CA THR A 258 60.18 -2.49 -12.92
C THR A 258 59.30 -3.43 -12.11
N ASP A 259 59.92 -4.44 -11.52
CA ASP A 259 59.29 -5.48 -10.69
C ASP A 259 58.65 -4.91 -9.42
N LEU A 260 57.32 -5.04 -9.28
CA LEU A 260 56.64 -5.03 -7.98
C LEU A 260 55.60 -6.15 -7.94
N PRO A 261 55.45 -6.84 -6.80
CA PRO A 261 54.75 -8.11 -6.72
C PRO A 261 53.24 -7.95 -6.92
N VAL A 262 52.70 -8.85 -7.73
CA VAL A 262 51.29 -9.14 -7.96
C VAL A 262 50.54 -9.31 -6.63
N SER A 263 49.71 -8.33 -6.26
CA SER A 263 48.66 -8.49 -5.24
C SER A 263 47.36 -8.88 -5.93
N ASP A 264 47.26 -10.16 -6.25
CA ASP A 264 46.08 -10.81 -6.82
C ASP A 264 45.31 -11.47 -5.66
N LYS A 265 44.31 -10.77 -5.10
CA LYS A 265 43.25 -11.35 -4.24
C LYS A 265 41.98 -10.50 -4.34
N ASP A 266 40.97 -11.12 -4.96
CA ASP A 266 39.58 -10.72 -5.07
C ASP A 266 39.02 -10.02 -3.81
N HIS A 267 38.92 -8.70 -3.84
CA HIS A 267 38.02 -7.99 -2.93
C HIS A 267 36.60 -8.07 -3.52
N GLU A 268 35.89 -9.17 -3.23
CA GLU A 268 34.45 -9.28 -3.43
C GLU A 268 33.75 -8.13 -2.67
N ASP A 269 33.09 -7.23 -3.39
CA ASP A 269 32.42 -6.07 -2.81
C ASP A 269 31.32 -6.53 -1.83
N PHE A 270 31.49 -6.24 -0.54
CA PHE A 270 30.50 -6.54 0.49
C PHE A 270 29.36 -5.51 0.43
N ARG A 271 28.13 -5.96 0.20
CA ARG A 271 26.95 -5.11 -0.05
C ARG A 271 25.85 -5.37 0.98
N LYS A 272 24.91 -4.41 1.07
CA LYS A 272 23.68 -4.55 1.85
C LYS A 272 22.47 -4.35 0.94
N LEU A 273 21.43 -5.14 1.18
CA LEU A 273 20.20 -5.19 0.40
C LEU A 273 18.99 -5.27 1.32
N TRP A 274 17.91 -4.58 0.96
CA TRP A 274 16.63 -4.68 1.66
C TRP A 274 15.59 -5.36 0.78
N VAL A 275 14.81 -6.25 1.39
CA VAL A 275 13.62 -6.88 0.80
C VAL A 275 12.42 -6.55 1.69
N TRP A 276 11.48 -5.74 1.18
CA TRP A 276 10.26 -5.36 1.88
C TRP A 276 9.16 -6.39 1.63
N ILE A 277 8.67 -7.00 2.70
CA ILE A 277 7.65 -8.04 2.65
C ILE A 277 6.40 -7.58 3.41
N HIS A 278 5.23 -7.86 2.86
CA HIS A 278 3.95 -7.58 3.50
C HIS A 278 3.72 -8.47 4.75
N ALA A 279 3.19 -7.92 5.84
CA ALA A 279 2.99 -8.62 7.12
C ALA A 279 2.30 -10.00 7.00
N SER A 280 1.36 -10.17 6.06
CA SER A 280 0.62 -11.42 5.90
C SER A 280 1.46 -12.61 5.44
N SER A 281 2.59 -12.36 4.75
CA SER A 281 3.53 -13.38 4.28
C SER A 281 4.91 -13.23 4.91
N PHE A 282 5.08 -12.35 5.89
CA PHE A 282 6.40 -12.06 6.45
C PHE A 282 7.08 -13.30 7.05
N SER A 283 6.35 -14.10 7.83
CA SER A 283 6.91 -15.31 8.45
C SER A 283 7.38 -16.34 7.41
N GLU A 284 6.63 -16.49 6.32
CA GLU A 284 6.95 -17.40 5.23
C GLU A 284 8.14 -16.87 4.42
N GLY A 285 8.06 -15.62 3.96
CA GLY A 285 9.13 -15.00 3.17
C GLY A 285 10.46 -14.88 3.92
N TYR A 286 10.43 -14.54 5.21
CA TYR A 286 11.65 -14.48 6.02
C TYR A 286 12.28 -15.85 6.25
N ALA A 287 11.47 -16.90 6.45
CA ALA A 287 11.98 -18.26 6.57
C ALA A 287 12.68 -18.71 5.27
N ILE A 288 12.09 -18.40 4.12
CA ILE A 288 12.66 -18.78 2.83
C ILE A 288 13.94 -18.03 2.50
N LEU A 289 14.02 -16.73 2.81
CA LEU A 289 15.26 -15.98 2.67
C LEU A 289 16.39 -16.60 3.51
N LYS A 290 16.10 -17.05 4.74
CA LYS A 290 17.08 -17.76 5.57
C LYS A 290 17.50 -19.10 4.99
N VAL A 291 16.56 -19.88 4.48
CA VAL A 291 16.85 -21.17 3.82
C VAL A 291 17.75 -20.95 2.60
N ALA A 292 17.47 -19.94 1.78
CA ALA A 292 18.30 -19.60 0.63
C ALA A 292 19.71 -19.14 1.03
N CYS A 293 19.84 -18.33 2.09
CA CYS A 293 21.15 -17.94 2.63
C CYS A 293 21.94 -19.17 3.10
N GLN A 294 21.29 -20.11 3.78
CA GLN A 294 21.92 -21.37 4.22
C GLN A 294 22.34 -22.23 3.03
N LYS A 295 21.51 -22.32 1.99
CA LYS A 295 21.82 -23.05 0.76
C LYS A 295 23.03 -22.44 0.04
N GLN A 296 23.06 -21.11 -0.12
CA GLN A 296 24.18 -20.39 -0.70
C GLN A 296 25.48 -20.65 0.09
N MET A 297 25.41 -20.66 1.42
CA MET A 297 26.55 -20.98 2.28
C MET A 297 27.03 -22.43 2.10
N ASN A 298 26.11 -23.39 1.95
CA ASN A 298 26.47 -24.78 1.71
C ASN A 298 27.11 -24.99 0.32
N GLU A 299 26.70 -24.23 -0.69
CA GLU A 299 27.20 -24.35 -2.07
C GLU A 299 28.53 -23.62 -2.30
N THR A 300 28.71 -22.43 -1.72
CA THR A 300 29.88 -21.56 -1.97
C THR A 300 30.85 -21.46 -0.80
N GLY A 301 30.45 -21.89 0.40
CA GLY A 301 31.21 -21.68 1.63
C GLY A 301 31.16 -20.24 2.17
N VAL A 302 30.44 -19.33 1.50
CA VAL A 302 30.32 -17.92 1.87
C VAL A 302 29.06 -17.68 2.70
N SER A 303 29.21 -17.16 3.92
CA SER A 303 28.08 -16.80 4.77
C SER A 303 27.44 -15.48 4.33
N VAL A 304 26.10 -15.47 4.22
CA VAL A 304 25.28 -14.27 4.01
C VAL A 304 24.40 -14.07 5.25
N ASP A 305 24.47 -12.88 5.84
CA ASP A 305 23.67 -12.55 7.01
C ASP A 305 22.25 -12.12 6.60
N CYS A 306 21.25 -12.54 7.37
CA CYS A 306 19.84 -12.26 7.12
C CYS A 306 19.12 -11.81 8.40
N PHE A 307 18.74 -10.53 8.46
CA PHE A 307 18.15 -9.89 9.64
C PHE A 307 16.76 -9.33 9.36
N SER A 308 15.85 -9.46 10.34
CA SER A 308 14.57 -8.75 10.33
C SER A 308 14.73 -7.35 10.92
N LEU A 309 14.30 -6.32 10.19
CA LEU A 309 14.24 -4.94 10.69
C LEU A 309 12.86 -4.58 11.25
N GLU A 310 12.11 -5.58 11.73
CA GLU A 310 10.77 -5.38 12.27
C GLU A 310 10.78 -4.34 13.40
N GLY A 311 10.01 -3.28 13.20
CA GLY A 311 9.81 -2.25 14.22
C GLY A 311 10.98 -1.25 14.34
N GLN A 312 11.90 -1.24 13.40
CA GLN A 312 12.94 -0.21 13.28
C GLN A 312 12.55 0.88 12.29
N LEU A 313 12.04 0.47 11.12
CA LEU A 313 11.64 1.37 10.04
C LEU A 313 10.11 1.46 9.90
N ALA A 314 9.66 2.56 9.33
CA ALA A 314 8.27 2.82 8.98
C ALA A 314 8.16 3.20 7.50
N LYS A 315 7.02 2.84 6.89
CA LYS A 315 6.69 3.16 5.50
C LYS A 315 5.37 3.93 5.46
N LEU A 316 5.39 5.14 4.91
CA LEU A 316 4.18 5.90 4.58
C LEU A 316 4.00 5.93 3.07
N GLU A 317 2.78 5.74 2.59
CA GLU A 317 2.47 5.83 1.17
C GLU A 317 1.57 7.04 0.91
N ILE A 318 1.93 7.85 -0.08
CA ILE A 318 1.27 9.10 -0.42
C ILE A 318 0.86 9.01 -1.88
N PHE A 319 -0.42 9.24 -2.15
CA PHE A 319 -1.03 9.07 -3.48
C PHE A 319 -1.79 10.32 -3.90
N GLY A 320 -1.93 10.51 -5.21
CA GLY A 320 -2.82 11.52 -5.79
C GLY A 320 -2.09 12.64 -6.53
N SER A 321 -2.84 13.42 -7.30
CA SER A 321 -2.28 14.42 -8.23
C SER A 321 -1.52 15.57 -7.56
N LYS A 322 -1.73 15.80 -6.26
CA LYS A 322 -1.01 16.83 -5.49
C LYS A 322 0.04 16.24 -4.54
N ALA A 323 0.39 14.96 -4.68
CA ALA A 323 1.33 14.29 -3.79
C ALA A 323 2.70 14.97 -3.77
N SER A 324 3.27 15.26 -4.94
CA SER A 324 4.56 15.95 -5.06
C SER A 324 4.53 17.35 -4.44
N HIS A 325 3.46 18.11 -4.64
CA HIS A 325 3.30 19.43 -4.01
C HIS A 325 3.22 19.34 -2.47
N LEU A 326 2.53 18.33 -1.94
CA LEU A 326 2.48 18.10 -0.50
C LEU A 326 3.86 17.74 0.06
N LEU A 327 4.62 16.90 -0.66
CA LEU A 327 5.99 16.54 -0.28
C LEU A 327 6.87 17.79 -0.24
N GLN A 328 6.84 18.63 -1.27
CA GLN A 328 7.58 19.89 -1.31
C GLN A 328 7.23 20.81 -0.13
N LYS A 329 5.93 20.96 0.18
CA LYS A 329 5.47 21.77 1.32
C LYS A 329 5.90 21.19 2.67
N THR A 330 6.18 19.89 2.74
CA THR A 330 6.42 19.19 4.01
C THR A 330 7.87 18.85 4.27
N LEU A 331 8.63 18.50 3.23
CA LEU A 331 9.98 17.99 3.30
C LEU A 331 10.97 19.07 2.88
N HIS A 332 11.46 19.85 3.84
CA HIS A 332 12.58 20.77 3.61
C HIS A 332 13.89 20.06 3.90
N PRO A 333 14.82 20.00 2.93
CA PRO A 333 16.17 19.48 3.15
C PRO A 333 16.86 20.23 4.29
N ALA A 334 17.57 19.50 5.15
CA ALA A 334 18.44 20.10 6.14
C ALA A 334 19.75 20.52 5.46
N THR A 335 19.98 21.82 5.26
CA THR A 335 21.28 22.32 4.79
C THR A 335 22.32 22.12 5.89
N SER A 336 23.35 21.31 5.62
CA SER A 336 24.53 21.16 6.45
C SER A 336 25.45 22.38 6.32
N THR A 337 24.95 23.56 6.69
CA THR A 337 25.82 24.72 6.94
C THR A 337 26.00 24.82 8.46
N SER A 338 27.13 24.26 8.91
CA SER A 338 27.73 24.62 10.19
C SER A 338 27.93 26.13 10.21
N GLU A 339 27.06 26.88 10.90
CA GLU A 339 27.37 28.10 11.65
C GLU A 339 26.09 28.62 12.35
N ASN A 340 26.05 28.44 13.68
CA ASN A 340 25.26 29.21 14.66
C ASN A 340 23.75 29.46 14.41
N PRO A 341 22.83 28.84 15.18
CA PRO A 341 21.40 29.16 15.13
C PRO A 341 21.03 30.48 15.87
N SER A 342 21.93 31.45 15.98
CA SER A 342 21.72 32.72 16.70
C SER A 342 21.43 33.93 15.81
N ILE A 343 21.28 33.77 14.49
CA ILE A 343 20.93 34.87 13.57
C ILE A 343 19.53 34.66 13.00
N LEU A 344 18.52 34.68 13.88
CA LEU A 344 17.14 35.04 13.50
C LEU A 344 16.74 36.27 14.31
N ARG A 345 17.47 37.37 14.09
CA ARG A 345 17.11 38.69 14.60
C ARG A 345 17.37 39.72 13.49
N LYS A 346 16.27 40.20 12.91
CA LYS A 346 16.16 41.29 11.90
C LYS A 346 16.55 40.91 10.47
N CYS A 347 15.56 40.54 9.65
CA CYS A 347 15.59 40.85 8.22
C CYS A 347 14.29 41.57 7.87
N SER A 348 14.39 42.89 7.95
CA SER A 348 13.56 43.86 7.23
C SER A 348 13.61 43.59 5.74
N MET A 349 12.53 44.00 5.08
CA MET A 349 12.28 43.91 3.64
C MET A 349 13.49 44.20 2.77
N GLU A 350 14.01 43.19 2.08
CA GLU A 350 14.68 43.33 0.79
C GLU A 350 14.51 42.02 0.03
N LYS A 351 14.01 42.11 -1.20
CA LYS A 351 13.74 40.99 -2.09
C LYS A 351 15.07 40.40 -2.55
N ALA A 352 15.63 39.46 -1.80
CA ALA A 352 16.71 38.63 -2.30
C ALA A 352 16.14 37.58 -3.25
N GLU A 353 16.62 37.59 -4.49
CA GLU A 353 16.32 36.63 -5.54
C GLU A 353 16.58 35.21 -5.02
N VAL A 354 15.51 34.45 -4.82
CA VAL A 354 15.58 33.01 -4.59
C VAL A 354 16.08 32.41 -5.89
N LYS A 355 17.38 32.05 -5.95
CA LYS A 355 17.89 31.16 -7.00
C LYS A 355 16.94 29.97 -7.07
N ASN A 356 16.31 29.78 -8.24
CA ASN A 356 15.44 28.65 -8.54
C ASN A 356 16.24 27.36 -8.33
N VAL A 357 16.19 26.80 -7.12
CA VAL A 357 16.59 25.42 -6.88
C VAL A 357 15.57 24.58 -7.62
N ALA A 358 16.01 23.93 -8.69
CA ALA A 358 15.16 23.09 -9.53
C ALA A 358 14.27 22.20 -8.65
N ASP A 359 12.98 22.18 -8.95
CA ASP A 359 11.98 21.45 -8.17
C ASP A 359 12.33 19.96 -8.14
N LEU A 360 12.94 19.52 -7.02
CA LEU A 360 13.40 18.14 -6.79
C LEU A 360 12.26 17.12 -6.88
N TYR A 361 11.02 17.58 -6.67
CA TYR A 361 9.83 16.73 -6.66
C TYR A 361 8.96 16.89 -7.92
N THR A 362 9.38 17.69 -8.91
CA THR A 362 8.64 17.81 -10.17
C THR A 362 8.61 16.47 -10.88
N GLU A 363 7.41 16.05 -11.29
CA GLU A 363 7.15 14.68 -11.77
C GLU A 363 8.04 14.26 -12.95
N GLU A 364 8.47 15.22 -13.76
CA GLU A 364 9.24 15.00 -14.99
C GLU A 364 10.74 14.78 -14.72
N ASN A 365 11.25 15.27 -13.57
CA ASN A 365 12.70 15.25 -13.28
C ASN A 365 13.18 13.92 -12.69
N VAL A 366 12.29 13.10 -12.15
CA VAL A 366 12.64 11.90 -11.39
C VAL A 366 12.19 10.66 -12.16
N SER A 367 13.09 9.72 -12.44
CA SER A 367 12.72 8.47 -13.12
C SER A 367 11.75 7.62 -12.29
N SER A 368 10.89 6.86 -12.96
CA SER A 368 9.99 5.89 -12.31
C SER A 368 10.81 4.84 -11.55
N GLY A 369 10.54 4.63 -10.26
CA GLY A 369 11.30 3.70 -9.42
C GLY A 369 12.57 4.29 -8.78
N ALA A 370 12.84 5.59 -8.94
CA ALA A 370 13.99 6.23 -8.33
C ALA A 370 13.92 6.26 -6.79
N ILE A 371 15.09 6.19 -6.17
CA ILE A 371 15.31 6.35 -4.73
C ILE A 371 15.99 7.71 -4.49
N LEU A 372 15.34 8.58 -3.73
CA LEU A 372 15.91 9.85 -3.28
C LEU A 372 16.18 9.77 -1.78
N ALA A 373 17.41 10.06 -1.35
CA ALA A 373 17.77 10.06 0.07
C ALA A 373 18.19 11.46 0.51
N GLN A 374 17.63 11.93 1.63
CA GLN A 374 17.90 13.26 2.16
C GLN A 374 17.66 13.33 3.67
N PHE A 375 18.39 14.22 4.34
CA PHE A 375 18.02 14.67 5.68
C PHE A 375 16.95 15.75 5.57
N VAL A 376 15.86 15.59 6.32
CA VAL A 376 14.74 16.53 6.34
C VAL A 376 14.57 17.14 7.71
N ILE A 377 14.37 18.46 7.73
CA ILE A 377 14.06 19.21 8.95
C ILE A 377 12.74 18.71 9.53
N ASP A 378 12.65 18.61 10.86
CA ASP A 378 11.41 18.27 11.55
C ASP A 378 10.24 19.13 11.05
N PRO A 379 9.19 18.51 10.47
CA PRO A 379 8.13 19.27 9.83
C PRO A 379 7.28 20.09 10.81
N ARG A 380 7.44 19.89 12.13
CA ARG A 380 6.81 20.71 13.18
C ARG A 380 7.46 22.09 13.34
N LEU A 381 8.72 22.23 12.93
CA LEU A 381 9.48 23.49 12.98
C LEU A 381 9.11 24.45 11.84
N ILE A 382 8.55 23.92 10.76
CA ILE A 382 8.15 24.69 9.58
C ILE A 382 6.96 25.58 9.92
N LEU A 383 7.16 26.89 9.93
CA LEU A 383 6.08 27.86 10.06
C LEU A 383 5.22 27.86 8.79
N THR A 384 3.98 27.38 8.90
CA THR A 384 2.99 27.57 7.83
C THR A 384 2.69 29.06 7.68
N SER A 385 3.18 29.69 6.61
CA SER A 385 2.70 31.01 6.22
C SER A 385 1.22 30.91 5.82
N PRO A 386 0.35 31.84 6.23
CA PRO A 386 -1.07 31.83 5.82
C PRO A 386 -1.30 32.07 4.32
N HIS A 387 -0.25 32.31 3.52
CA HIS A 387 -0.37 32.79 2.14
C HIS A 387 -0.34 31.70 1.06
N ASP A 388 0.02 30.45 1.38
CA ASP A 388 0.13 29.37 0.38
C ASP A 388 -1.21 28.74 -0.04
N ASP A 389 -2.34 29.20 0.48
CA ASP A 389 -3.68 28.66 0.15
C ASP A 389 -4.33 29.34 -1.10
N ARG A 390 -3.60 30.19 -1.83
CA ARG A 390 -4.09 30.90 -3.03
C ARG A 390 -3.32 30.56 -4.32
N THR A 391 -3.52 29.37 -4.86
CA THR A 391 -3.28 29.09 -6.30
C THR A 391 -4.20 27.97 -6.77
N VAL A 392 -5.28 28.32 -7.48
CA VAL A 392 -5.71 27.79 -8.80
C VAL A 392 -6.87 28.70 -9.24
N SER A 393 -6.54 29.88 -9.75
CA SER A 393 -7.33 30.55 -10.79
C SER A 393 -6.43 30.53 -12.02
N VAL A 394 -6.65 29.54 -12.88
CA VAL A 394 -6.03 29.43 -14.19
C VAL A 394 -6.64 30.55 -15.03
N GLU A 395 -5.95 31.68 -15.12
CA GLU A 395 -6.18 32.63 -16.20
C GLU A 395 -5.21 32.31 -17.33
N THR A 396 -5.83 31.91 -18.43
CA THR A 396 -5.28 31.58 -19.73
C THR A 396 -4.34 32.68 -20.24
N ILE A 397 -3.03 32.43 -20.23
CA ILE A 397 -2.08 33.20 -21.06
C ILE A 397 -1.67 32.30 -22.22
N LYS A 398 -2.18 32.65 -23.41
CA LYS A 398 -1.72 32.16 -24.70
C LYS A 398 -0.39 32.83 -25.01
N THR A 399 0.68 32.07 -25.24
CA THR A 399 1.79 32.53 -26.11
C THR A 399 2.67 31.36 -26.55
N GLU A 400 2.55 31.06 -27.85
CA GLU A 400 3.52 30.59 -28.87
C GLU A 400 4.74 29.70 -28.49
N PRO A 401 5.04 28.65 -29.28
CA PRO A 401 6.17 27.75 -29.06
C PRO A 401 7.47 28.40 -29.55
N THR A 402 8.48 28.50 -28.69
CA THR A 402 9.86 28.78 -29.11
C THR A 402 10.75 27.60 -28.73
N GLU A 403 11.27 26.99 -29.78
CA GLU A 403 12.38 26.03 -29.95
C GLU A 403 13.07 25.47 -28.69
N SER A 404 13.00 24.15 -28.58
CA SER A 404 13.70 23.30 -27.62
C SER A 404 15.23 23.43 -27.75
N VAL A 405 15.86 24.03 -26.74
CA VAL A 405 17.28 23.83 -26.47
C VAL A 405 17.41 22.61 -25.58
N GLU A 406 17.90 21.51 -26.16
CA GLU A 406 18.31 20.31 -25.46
C GLU A 406 19.39 20.66 -24.43
N THR A 407 18.98 20.84 -23.18
CA THR A 407 19.92 20.92 -22.05
C THR A 407 19.87 19.57 -21.36
N THR A 408 20.83 18.71 -21.71
CA THR A 408 21.21 17.52 -20.94
C THR A 408 21.58 17.95 -19.52
N THR A 409 20.61 17.98 -18.61
CA THR A 409 20.87 18.15 -17.19
C THR A 409 21.12 16.79 -16.57
N ASN A 410 22.39 16.38 -16.61
CA ASN A 410 22.97 15.45 -15.64
C ASN A 410 23.00 16.15 -14.28
N THR A 411 21.83 16.29 -13.64
CA THR A 411 21.76 16.69 -12.24
C THR A 411 21.77 15.39 -11.44
N GLU A 412 22.96 14.81 -11.26
CA GLU A 412 23.19 13.82 -10.22
C GLU A 412 22.82 14.51 -8.90
N ALA A 413 21.60 14.30 -8.42
CA ALA A 413 21.16 14.82 -7.13
C ALA A 413 22.16 14.30 -6.10
N GLU A 414 22.92 15.22 -5.48
CA GLU A 414 23.93 14.90 -4.48
C GLU A 414 23.26 14.13 -3.34
N THR A 415 23.26 12.80 -3.48
CA THR A 415 22.54 11.92 -2.57
C THR A 415 23.46 11.75 -1.39
N PHE A 416 23.13 12.36 -0.25
CA PHE A 416 23.99 12.36 0.93
C PHE A 416 24.29 10.93 1.38
N PRO A 417 25.54 10.43 1.23
CA PRO A 417 25.91 9.05 1.59
C PRO A 417 25.63 8.76 3.07
N GLU A 418 25.64 9.81 3.90
CA GLU A 418 25.34 9.78 5.32
C GLU A 418 23.92 9.29 5.64
N VAL A 419 22.92 9.63 4.81
CA VAL A 419 21.53 9.18 5.02
C VAL A 419 21.44 7.66 4.92
N PHE A 420 22.14 7.09 3.93
CA PHE A 420 22.22 5.65 3.77
C PHE A 420 22.94 5.00 4.94
N ASN A 421 24.02 5.60 5.42
CA ASN A 421 24.73 5.08 6.60
C ASN A 421 23.81 5.05 7.83
N CYS A 422 23.03 6.11 8.07
CA CYS A 422 22.13 6.18 9.21
C CYS A 422 20.99 5.16 9.15
N LEU A 423 20.38 4.95 7.97
CA LEU A 423 19.19 4.10 7.84
C LEU A 423 19.52 2.62 7.66
N TRP A 424 20.62 2.27 7.01
CA TRP A 424 20.99 0.90 6.64
C TRP A 424 21.84 0.19 7.69
N ASP A 425 22.43 0.91 8.62
CA ASP A 425 23.15 0.30 9.71
C ASP A 425 22.20 -0.05 10.85
N ALA A 426 21.90 -1.35 11.01
CA ALA A 426 21.01 -1.86 12.05
C ALA A 426 21.51 -1.52 13.48
N ASN A 427 22.82 -1.27 13.62
CA ASN A 427 23.45 -0.92 14.89
C ASN A 427 23.45 0.60 15.16
N SER A 428 23.13 1.43 14.17
CA SER A 428 23.07 2.87 14.35
C SER A 428 21.81 3.24 15.13
N GLU A 429 21.97 3.76 16.35
CA GLU A 429 20.86 4.28 17.13
C GLU A 429 20.16 5.44 16.39
N LEU A 430 19.03 5.14 15.76
CA LEU A 430 18.21 6.14 15.08
C LEU A 430 17.65 7.13 16.11
N THR A 431 18.21 8.34 16.13
CA THR A 431 17.83 9.37 17.09
C THR A 431 16.34 9.70 16.99
N PRO A 432 15.56 9.62 18.08
CA PRO A 432 14.15 9.98 18.08
C PRO A 432 13.93 11.48 17.83
N PRO A 433 12.72 11.85 17.36
CA PRO A 433 12.35 13.25 17.26
C PRO A 433 12.31 13.91 18.63
N GLU A 434 12.61 15.21 18.67
CA GLU A 434 12.50 15.99 19.90
C GLU A 434 11.08 15.96 20.49
N GLU A 435 10.99 15.87 21.82
CA GLU A 435 9.70 15.75 22.49
C GLU A 435 8.80 16.94 22.18
N GLU A 436 7.51 16.67 21.96
CA GLU A 436 6.52 17.70 21.62
C GLU A 436 6.43 18.80 22.70
N ASN A 437 6.62 18.45 23.97
CA ASN A 437 6.61 19.40 25.09
C ASN A 437 7.77 20.40 25.00
N MET A 438 8.97 19.95 24.60
CA MET A 438 10.15 20.80 24.46
C MET A 438 9.96 21.79 23.32
N LEU A 439 9.53 21.32 22.15
CA LEU A 439 9.23 22.20 21.01
C LEU A 439 8.11 23.21 21.33
N CYS A 440 7.10 22.80 22.08
CA CYS A 440 6.03 23.69 22.51
C CYS A 440 6.54 24.76 23.49
N TRP A 441 7.43 24.39 24.40
CA TRP A 441 8.06 25.30 25.35
C TRP A 441 8.93 26.34 24.64
N GLU A 442 9.78 25.92 23.71
CA GLU A 442 10.61 26.84 22.90
C GLU A 442 9.75 27.79 22.07
N LYS A 443 8.69 27.28 21.44
CA LYS A 443 7.74 28.10 20.69
C LYS A 443 6.97 29.07 21.59
N HIS A 444 6.70 28.68 22.84
CA HIS A 444 6.08 29.56 23.83
C HIS A 444 7.05 30.67 24.25
N GLN A 445 8.30 30.34 24.55
CA GLN A 445 9.34 31.33 24.87
C GLN A 445 9.53 32.32 23.72
N SER A 446 9.72 31.83 22.49
CA SER A 446 9.84 32.69 21.30
C SER A 446 8.64 33.64 21.13
N ARG A 447 7.44 33.20 21.52
CA ARG A 447 6.24 34.05 21.52
C ARG A 447 6.27 35.10 22.64
N MET A 448 6.69 34.74 23.84
CA MET A 448 6.84 35.69 24.96
C MET A 448 7.89 36.75 24.62
N ASP A 449 9.03 36.34 24.07
CA ASP A 449 10.08 37.22 23.57
C ASP A 449 9.54 38.16 22.48
N SER A 450 8.75 37.64 21.53
CA SER A 450 8.13 38.45 20.48
C SER A 450 7.11 39.48 21.00
N LEU A 451 6.49 39.20 22.14
CA LEU A 451 5.53 40.09 22.81
C LEU A 451 6.21 41.01 23.84
N CYS A 452 7.54 40.93 23.98
CA CYS A 452 8.32 41.66 25.00
C CYS A 452 7.78 41.44 26.43
N LEU A 453 7.25 40.25 26.70
CA LEU A 453 6.82 39.84 28.03
C LEU A 453 7.93 38.98 28.64
N ASP A 454 8.76 39.59 29.48
CA ASP A 454 9.76 38.86 30.25
C ASP A 454 9.03 38.00 31.31
N ASP A 455 9.23 36.69 31.29
CA ASP A 455 8.86 35.81 32.40
C ASP A 455 10.10 35.56 33.26
N PRO A 456 10.29 36.28 34.39
CA PRO A 456 11.44 36.10 35.26
C PRO A 456 11.48 34.71 35.95
N ALA A 457 10.47 33.85 35.76
CA ALA A 457 10.36 32.53 36.40
C ALA A 457 10.47 31.33 35.44
N ALA A 458 10.88 31.55 34.18
CA ALA A 458 11.04 30.45 33.21
C ALA A 458 12.29 29.61 33.49
N GLU A 459 12.31 28.84 34.58
CA GLU A 459 13.27 27.76 34.75
C GLU A 459 13.15 26.79 33.55
N VAL A 460 14.25 26.61 32.82
CA VAL A 460 14.39 25.55 31.81
C VAL A 460 13.90 24.26 32.46
N PRO A 461 13.01 23.47 31.83
CA PRO A 461 12.60 22.18 32.36
C PRO A 461 13.86 21.37 32.68
N LYS A 462 14.15 21.17 33.99
CA LYS A 462 15.25 20.33 34.47
C LYS A 462 14.92 18.88 34.09
N VAL A 463 15.27 18.50 32.87
CA VAL A 463 15.19 17.11 32.41
C VAL A 463 16.54 16.48 32.70
N SER A 464 16.64 15.76 33.82
CA SER A 464 17.77 14.85 34.10
C SER A 464 17.83 13.78 33.01
N SER A 465 18.99 13.62 32.37
CA SER A 465 19.30 12.74 31.23
C SER A 465 18.35 12.87 30.02
N ARG A 466 18.65 13.79 29.09
CA ARG A 466 17.97 13.83 27.78
C ARG A 466 18.40 12.63 26.93
N PRO A 467 17.48 11.83 26.39
CA PRO A 467 17.78 10.94 25.28
C PRO A 467 18.31 11.76 24.11
N ARG A 468 19.27 11.23 23.35
CA ARG A 468 19.84 11.90 22.18
C ARG A 468 18.73 12.11 21.13
N SER A 469 18.16 13.31 21.08
CA SER A 469 17.10 13.68 20.12
C SER A 469 17.67 14.45 18.94
N SER A 470 16.97 14.40 17.81
CA SER A 470 17.35 15.17 16.62
C SER A 470 16.20 16.06 16.12
N ARG A 471 16.58 17.14 15.43
CA ARG A 471 15.70 18.05 14.67
C ARG A 471 15.74 17.80 13.17
N SER A 472 16.52 16.82 12.74
CA SER A 472 16.58 16.33 11.37
C SER A 472 16.34 14.82 11.34
N CYS A 473 15.62 14.37 10.32
CA CYS A 473 15.27 12.98 10.10
C CYS A 473 15.90 12.50 8.80
N PRO A 474 16.71 11.42 8.81
CA PRO A 474 17.09 10.75 7.58
C PRO A 474 15.86 10.05 6.99
N LEU A 475 15.59 10.26 5.70
CA LEU A 475 14.49 9.58 5.02
C LEU A 475 14.88 9.14 3.61
N LEU A 476 14.24 8.08 3.14
CA LEU A 476 14.22 7.67 1.73
C LEU A 476 12.85 7.97 1.15
N LEU A 477 12.84 8.56 -0.03
CA LEU A 477 11.66 8.84 -0.82
C LEU A 477 11.73 8.00 -2.09
N LEU A 478 10.74 7.12 -2.27
CA LEU A 478 10.63 6.22 -3.41
C LEU A 478 9.53 6.72 -4.33
N LYS A 479 9.85 6.99 -5.60
CA LYS A 479 8.83 7.32 -6.60
C LYS A 479 8.21 6.05 -7.16
N HIS A 480 6.89 5.89 -7.04
CA HIS A 480 6.20 4.74 -7.62
C HIS A 480 6.34 4.75 -9.14
N LYS A 481 6.51 3.57 -9.72
CA LYS A 481 6.50 3.42 -11.18
C LYS A 481 5.13 3.83 -11.71
N LYS A 482 5.10 4.82 -12.61
CA LYS A 482 3.85 5.41 -13.12
C LYS A 482 3.21 4.50 -14.15
N LEU A 483 1.93 4.15 -13.93
CA LEU A 483 1.10 3.45 -14.91
C LEU A 483 0.31 4.46 -15.75
N GLY A 484 0.70 4.63 -17.03
CA GLY A 484 -0.01 5.50 -17.97
C GLY A 484 -0.38 6.86 -17.36
N ASN A 485 -1.69 7.13 -17.28
CA ASN A 485 -2.24 8.39 -16.75
C ASN A 485 -2.61 8.35 -15.26
N ALA A 486 -2.22 7.31 -14.53
CA ALA A 486 -2.46 7.24 -13.08
C ALA A 486 -1.67 8.33 -12.34
N PRO A 487 -2.20 8.87 -11.23
CA PRO A 487 -1.51 9.88 -10.45
C PRO A 487 -0.22 9.29 -9.83
N THR A 488 0.85 10.07 -9.79
CA THR A 488 2.12 9.64 -9.19
C THR A 488 1.95 9.33 -7.70
N GLY A 489 2.43 8.16 -7.30
CA GLY A 489 2.51 7.73 -5.91
C GLY A 489 3.94 7.82 -5.38
N TRP A 490 4.07 7.96 -4.06
CA TRP A 490 5.35 8.04 -3.37
C TRP A 490 5.33 7.18 -2.11
N SER A 491 6.44 6.49 -1.81
CA SER A 491 6.65 5.88 -0.49
C SER A 491 7.74 6.62 0.27
N LEU A 492 7.50 6.91 1.55
CA LEU A 492 8.46 7.51 2.45
C LEU A 492 8.91 6.45 3.46
N ILE A 493 10.20 6.11 3.46
CA ILE A 493 10.82 5.24 4.46
C ILE A 493 11.57 6.11 5.46
N LEU A 494 11.29 5.92 6.74
CA LEU A 494 11.86 6.71 7.83
C LEU A 494 11.95 5.87 9.11
N PRO A 495 12.71 6.30 10.13
CA PRO A 495 12.77 5.60 11.40
C PRO A 495 11.40 5.56 12.09
N LEU A 496 11.03 4.43 12.69
CA LEU A 496 9.71 4.22 13.29
C LEU A 496 9.37 5.28 14.36
N SER A 497 10.36 5.84 15.04
CA SER A 497 10.20 6.91 16.05
C SER A 497 9.66 8.22 15.45
N TRP A 498 9.96 8.52 14.18
CA TRP A 498 9.59 9.75 13.48
C TRP A 498 8.21 9.70 12.82
N ILE A 499 7.63 8.53 12.61
CA ILE A 499 6.41 8.35 11.82
C ILE A 499 5.25 9.24 12.27
N LYS A 500 5.05 9.40 13.59
CA LYS A 500 3.95 10.20 14.14
C LYS A 500 4.10 11.69 13.81
N VAL A 501 5.34 12.17 13.72
CA VAL A 501 5.68 13.56 13.40
C VAL A 501 5.27 13.86 11.96
N PHE A 502 5.74 13.04 11.01
CA PHE A 502 5.41 13.16 9.60
C PHE A 502 3.92 12.92 9.32
N TRP A 503 3.32 11.91 9.95
CA TRP A 503 1.90 11.61 9.82
C TRP A 503 1.02 12.82 10.15
N ASN A 504 1.29 13.47 11.29
CA ASN A 504 0.53 14.65 11.70
C ASN A 504 0.77 15.84 10.76
N ALA A 505 2.00 16.02 10.26
CA ALA A 505 2.34 17.08 9.32
C ALA A 505 1.63 16.92 7.97
N PHE A 506 1.61 15.71 7.40
CA PHE A 506 0.92 15.45 6.14
C PHE A 506 -0.60 15.69 6.28
N VAL A 507 -1.21 15.17 7.35
CA VAL A 507 -2.64 15.35 7.60
C VAL A 507 -2.98 16.83 7.83
N SER A 508 -2.15 17.59 8.55
CA SER A 508 -2.40 19.02 8.80
C SER A 508 -2.23 19.87 7.54
N LYS A 509 -1.33 19.48 6.63
CA LYS A 509 -1.07 20.13 5.34
C LYS A 509 -2.03 19.70 4.22
N GLY A 510 -3.03 18.87 4.51
CA GLY A 510 -4.17 18.60 3.63
C GLY A 510 -4.27 17.16 3.09
N ALA A 511 -3.39 16.25 3.49
CA ALA A 511 -3.50 14.84 3.12
C ALA A 511 -4.71 14.18 3.79
N HIS A 512 -5.45 13.37 3.02
CA HIS A 512 -6.56 12.58 3.52
C HIS A 512 -6.07 11.18 3.91
N ALA A 513 -6.11 10.86 5.20
CA ALA A 513 -5.78 9.51 5.65
C ALA A 513 -6.76 8.46 5.13
N ILE A 514 -6.26 7.30 4.71
CA ILE A 514 -7.05 6.16 4.21
C ILE A 514 -6.69 4.86 4.93
N GLY A 515 -7.67 3.96 5.10
CA GLY A 515 -7.47 2.60 5.62
C GLY A 515 -7.30 1.56 4.52
N GLN A 516 -7.26 0.28 4.91
CA GLN A 516 -7.08 -0.87 4.00
C GLN A 516 -8.15 -0.93 2.90
N ARG A 517 -9.43 -0.72 3.26
CA ARG A 517 -10.56 -0.73 2.31
C ARG A 517 -10.45 0.38 1.27
N GLU A 518 -10.13 1.59 1.72
CA GLU A 518 -10.00 2.73 0.81
C GLU A 518 -8.77 2.60 -0.08
N LYS A 519 -7.66 2.02 0.42
CA LYS A 519 -6.48 1.69 -0.39
C LYS A 519 -6.81 0.68 -1.49
N ARG A 520 -7.52 -0.41 -1.16
CA ARG A 520 -8.00 -1.39 -2.15
C ARG A 520 -8.85 -0.75 -3.26
N TRP A 521 -9.70 0.22 -2.92
CA TRP A 521 -10.49 0.96 -3.92
C TRP A 521 -9.64 1.79 -4.86
N VAL A 522 -8.57 2.42 -4.36
CA VAL A 522 -7.64 3.21 -5.18
C VAL A 522 -6.86 2.28 -6.10
N SER A 523 -6.28 1.20 -5.57
CA SER A 523 -5.58 0.18 -6.37
C SER A 523 -6.44 -0.37 -7.50
N CYS A 524 -7.71 -0.70 -7.22
CA CYS A 524 -8.65 -1.17 -8.23
C CYS A 524 -9.01 -0.10 -9.28
N ASP A 525 -9.18 1.18 -8.89
CA ASP A 525 -9.40 2.28 -9.87
C ASP A 525 -8.19 2.49 -10.78
N ASP A 526 -6.99 2.26 -10.25
CA ASP A 526 -5.72 2.35 -10.97
C ASP A 526 -5.40 1.05 -11.75
N GLY A 527 -6.18 -0.03 -11.59
CA GLY A 527 -5.93 -1.31 -12.25
C GLY A 527 -4.70 -2.05 -11.73
N LEU A 528 -4.31 -1.82 -10.47
CA LEU A 528 -3.21 -2.49 -9.77
C LEU A 528 -3.74 -3.58 -8.83
N PRO A 529 -3.07 -4.75 -8.74
CA PRO A 529 -3.48 -5.81 -7.83
C PRO A 529 -3.30 -5.38 -6.37
N PHE A 530 -4.16 -5.84 -5.47
CA PHE A 530 -4.06 -5.56 -4.04
C PHE A 530 -3.70 -6.82 -3.25
N PHE A 531 -2.48 -6.86 -2.72
CA PHE A 531 -2.05 -7.97 -1.86
C PHE A 531 -2.66 -7.86 -0.45
N PRO A 532 -3.18 -8.96 0.15
CA PRO A 532 -3.20 -10.34 -0.35
C PRO A 532 -4.45 -10.73 -1.15
N SER A 533 -5.45 -9.85 -1.35
CA SER A 533 -6.76 -10.22 -1.92
C SER A 533 -6.75 -10.64 -3.39
N ASP A 534 -5.77 -10.19 -4.17
CA ASP A 534 -5.69 -10.48 -5.61
C ASP A 534 -4.55 -11.48 -5.94
N PHE A 535 -4.16 -12.35 -5.00
CA PHE A 535 -3.02 -13.27 -5.16
C PHE A 535 -3.41 -14.72 -4.81
N PRO A 536 -4.26 -15.38 -5.62
CA PRO A 536 -4.91 -16.64 -5.25
C PRO A 536 -3.95 -17.81 -4.99
N ASP A 537 -2.77 -17.79 -5.60
CA ASP A 537 -1.69 -18.78 -5.45
C ASP A 537 -0.85 -18.60 -4.17
N CYS A 538 -1.02 -17.50 -3.44
CA CYS A 538 -0.28 -17.24 -2.22
C CYS A 538 -1.02 -17.81 -0.99
N LYS A 539 -0.27 -18.34 -0.02
CA LYS A 539 -0.81 -18.78 1.28
C LYS A 539 -1.48 -17.65 2.07
N ALA A 540 -0.99 -16.41 1.90
CA ALA A 540 -1.58 -15.23 2.52
C ALA A 540 -3.00 -14.92 2.01
N TYR A 541 -3.28 -15.12 0.72
CA TYR A 541 -4.63 -15.00 0.17
C TYR A 541 -5.55 -16.02 0.83
N SER A 542 -5.11 -17.28 0.83
CA SER A 542 -5.83 -18.41 1.43
C SER A 542 -6.23 -18.12 2.88
N SER A 543 -5.28 -17.68 3.70
CA SER A 543 -5.51 -17.34 5.10
C SER A 543 -6.43 -16.13 5.29
N PHE A 544 -6.25 -15.10 4.46
CA PHE A 544 -7.04 -13.88 4.51
C PHE A 544 -8.50 -14.11 4.13
N THR A 545 -8.75 -14.79 3.01
CA THR A 545 -10.10 -15.04 2.50
C THR A 545 -10.86 -16.02 3.37
N LEU A 546 -10.21 -17.04 3.95
CA LEU A 546 -10.84 -17.92 4.94
C LEU A 546 -11.28 -17.16 6.20
N SER A 547 -10.45 -16.23 6.69
CA SER A 547 -10.83 -15.38 7.83
C SER A 547 -12.01 -14.46 7.48
N GLU A 548 -12.05 -13.92 6.26
CA GLU A 548 -13.16 -13.10 5.80
C GLU A 548 -14.45 -13.91 5.63
N ALA A 549 -14.35 -15.15 5.12
CA ALA A 549 -15.47 -16.07 5.00
C ALA A 549 -16.09 -16.38 6.37
N ALA A 550 -15.27 -16.68 7.38
CA ALA A 550 -15.73 -16.93 8.74
C ALA A 550 -16.44 -15.70 9.35
N ASP A 551 -15.89 -14.50 9.16
CA ASP A 551 -16.50 -13.23 9.59
C ASP A 551 -17.85 -12.97 8.91
N LEU A 552 -17.97 -13.31 7.62
CA LEU A 552 -19.21 -13.16 6.85
C LEU A 552 -20.25 -14.19 7.28
N GLU A 553 -19.83 -15.41 7.55
CA GLU A 553 -20.71 -16.47 8.04
C GLU A 553 -21.27 -16.12 9.43
N GLU A 554 -20.42 -15.67 10.36
CA GLU A 554 -20.87 -15.24 11.70
C GLU A 554 -21.91 -14.10 11.58
N LYS A 555 -21.67 -13.13 10.69
CA LYS A 555 -22.62 -12.04 10.40
C LYS A 555 -23.92 -12.56 9.80
N ALA A 556 -23.87 -13.58 8.94
CA ALA A 556 -25.06 -14.19 8.33
C ALA A 556 -25.87 -15.01 9.35
N GLN A 557 -25.21 -15.75 10.23
CA GLN A 557 -25.83 -16.52 11.31
C GLN A 557 -26.59 -15.63 12.30
N ARG A 558 -26.08 -14.41 12.58
CA ARG A 558 -26.77 -13.40 13.40
C ARG A 558 -28.07 -12.87 12.77
N ARG A 559 -28.32 -13.09 11.47
CA ARG A 559 -29.57 -12.71 10.81
C ARG A 559 -30.64 -13.80 11.00
N PRO A 560 -31.92 -13.42 11.14
CA PRO A 560 -33.01 -14.39 11.17
C PRO A 560 -33.10 -15.14 9.83
N PRO A 561 -33.55 -16.41 9.82
CA PRO A 561 -33.57 -17.25 8.61
C PRO A 561 -34.23 -16.59 7.39
N ALA A 562 -35.34 -15.87 7.58
CA ALA A 562 -36.09 -15.21 6.49
C ALA A 562 -35.32 -14.09 5.76
N ILE A 563 -34.27 -13.52 6.37
CA ILE A 563 -33.44 -12.44 5.81
C ILE A 563 -31.97 -12.91 5.65
N ARG A 564 -31.70 -14.16 5.99
CA ARG A 564 -30.37 -14.75 5.87
C ARG A 564 -30.12 -15.03 4.39
N PRO A 565 -29.07 -14.44 3.80
CA PRO A 565 -28.72 -14.76 2.42
C PRO A 565 -28.26 -16.23 2.35
N PHE A 566 -28.55 -16.91 1.24
CA PHE A 566 -28.01 -18.25 0.99
C PHE A 566 -26.47 -18.21 0.93
N ARG A 567 -25.82 -19.33 1.24
CA ARG A 567 -24.35 -19.43 1.25
C ARG A 567 -23.79 -19.35 -0.17
N ILE A 568 -22.63 -18.74 -0.29
CA ILE A 568 -21.88 -18.64 -1.55
C ILE A 568 -20.45 -19.10 -1.26
N PRO A 569 -19.74 -19.70 -2.24
CA PRO A 569 -18.37 -20.11 -2.06
C PRO A 569 -17.46 -18.90 -1.82
N ILE A 570 -16.85 -18.83 -0.63
CA ILE A 570 -15.79 -17.88 -0.29
C ILE A 570 -14.69 -18.69 0.39
N PRO A 571 -13.48 -18.79 -0.20
CA PRO A 571 -13.07 -18.23 -1.51
C PRO A 571 -13.76 -18.89 -2.72
N PRO A 572 -13.55 -18.34 -3.93
CA PRO A 572 -14.01 -18.94 -5.17
C PRO A 572 -13.50 -20.39 -5.34
N PRO A 573 -14.32 -21.30 -5.88
CA PRO A 573 -13.94 -22.69 -6.07
C PRO A 573 -13.09 -22.86 -7.33
N TRP A 574 -11.81 -22.50 -7.26
CA TRP A 574 -10.89 -22.51 -8.41
C TRP A 574 -10.84 -23.87 -9.14
N ASN A 575 -10.96 -24.97 -8.39
CA ASN A 575 -10.96 -26.33 -8.95
C ASN A 575 -12.10 -26.60 -9.94
N SER A 576 -13.20 -25.84 -9.87
CA SER A 576 -14.29 -25.95 -10.85
C SER A 576 -13.87 -25.67 -12.29
N ILE A 577 -12.76 -24.94 -12.49
CA ILE A 577 -12.23 -24.61 -13.82
C ILE A 577 -11.63 -25.87 -14.49
N HIS A 578 -11.10 -26.83 -13.73
CA HIS A 578 -10.62 -28.10 -14.30
C HIS A 578 -11.73 -28.85 -15.04
N VAL A 579 -12.96 -28.82 -14.50
CA VAL A 579 -14.12 -29.46 -15.14
C VAL A 579 -14.35 -28.87 -16.53
N THR A 580 -14.29 -27.54 -16.66
CA THR A 580 -14.40 -26.84 -17.95
C THR A 580 -13.27 -27.24 -18.91
N ARG A 581 -12.03 -27.36 -18.42
CA ARG A 581 -10.86 -27.73 -19.24
C ARG A 581 -11.00 -29.14 -19.82
N SER A 582 -11.44 -30.10 -19.01
CA SER A 582 -11.64 -31.50 -19.42
C SER A 582 -12.71 -31.66 -20.50
N ILE A 583 -13.80 -30.88 -20.43
CA ILE A 583 -14.88 -30.95 -21.43
C ILE A 583 -14.40 -30.46 -22.80
N GLY A 584 -13.54 -29.44 -22.84
CA GLY A 584 -12.96 -28.95 -24.09
C GLY A 584 -12.01 -29.94 -24.78
N GLU A 585 -11.44 -30.89 -24.04
CA GLU A 585 -10.53 -31.93 -24.56
C GLU A 585 -11.29 -33.23 -24.91
N GLY A 586 -12.44 -33.47 -24.28
CA GLY A 586 -13.16 -34.74 -24.27
C GLY A 586 -14.16 -35.00 -25.39
N SER A 587 -14.26 -34.19 -26.45
CA SER A 587 -15.22 -34.45 -27.55
C SER A 587 -14.95 -35.75 -28.33
N ASN A 588 -13.92 -36.53 -27.96
CA ASN A 588 -13.64 -37.88 -28.47
C ASN A 588 -13.63 -39.02 -27.43
N GLN A 589 -14.03 -38.82 -26.17
CA GLN A 589 -14.13 -39.93 -25.20
C GLN A 589 -15.39 -39.86 -24.34
N LYS A 590 -16.31 -40.82 -24.56
CA LYS A 590 -17.44 -41.12 -23.66
C LYS A 590 -16.88 -41.54 -22.30
N PHE A 591 -17.05 -40.72 -21.28
CA PHE A 591 -16.77 -41.11 -19.90
C PHE A 591 -17.85 -42.08 -19.42
N SER A 592 -17.49 -43.37 -19.38
CA SER A 592 -18.20 -44.37 -18.59
C SER A 592 -18.00 -44.04 -17.10
N SER A 593 -19.12 -43.90 -16.40
CA SER A 593 -19.18 -43.86 -14.94
C SER A 593 -18.45 -45.07 -14.34
N ASN A 594 -17.30 -44.84 -13.72
CA ASN A 594 -16.73 -45.59 -12.57
C ASN A 594 -15.24 -45.27 -12.42
N GLY A 595 -14.93 -44.20 -11.69
CA GLY A 595 -13.55 -43.81 -11.40
C GLY A 595 -13.49 -42.60 -10.49
N ARG A 596 -14.04 -42.71 -9.27
CA ARG A 596 -13.78 -41.74 -8.20
C ARG A 596 -12.30 -41.81 -7.82
N SER A 597 -11.45 -41.06 -8.52
CA SER A 597 -10.15 -40.66 -7.97
C SER A 597 -10.44 -39.52 -7.01
N VAL A 598 -10.70 -39.88 -5.75
CA VAL A 598 -10.68 -38.94 -4.63
C VAL A 598 -9.22 -38.52 -4.48
N VAL A 599 -8.86 -37.37 -5.05
CA VAL A 599 -7.67 -36.68 -4.58
C VAL A 599 -8.04 -36.14 -3.21
N GLU A 600 -7.68 -36.88 -2.18
CA GLU A 600 -7.74 -36.43 -0.80
C GLU A 600 -6.91 -35.14 -0.69
N ILE A 601 -7.59 -33.99 -0.79
CA ILE A 601 -7.03 -32.74 -0.29
C ILE A 601 -7.05 -32.90 1.22
N SER A 602 -5.94 -33.41 1.75
CA SER A 602 -5.69 -33.46 3.18
C SER A 602 -5.88 -32.06 3.74
N SER A 603 -7.03 -31.86 4.36
CA SER A 603 -7.36 -30.74 5.21
C SER A 603 -6.32 -30.69 6.32
N TYR A 604 -5.32 -29.82 6.20
CA TYR A 604 -4.58 -29.11 7.27
C TYR A 604 -3.35 -28.44 6.61
N GLY A 605 -3.53 -27.27 6.00
CA GLY A 605 -2.43 -26.34 5.68
C GLY A 605 -2.09 -26.05 4.21
N GLY A 606 -2.79 -26.63 3.23
CA GLY A 606 -2.55 -26.37 1.80
C GLY A 606 -3.19 -25.08 1.25
N ASN A 607 -2.68 -24.58 0.12
CA ASN A 607 -3.25 -23.43 -0.60
C ASN A 607 -4.64 -23.76 -1.16
N LEU A 608 -5.54 -22.76 -1.21
CA LEU A 608 -6.89 -22.95 -1.77
C LEU A 608 -6.91 -23.00 -3.30
N PHE A 609 -5.80 -22.63 -3.94
CA PHE A 609 -5.55 -22.81 -5.36
C PHE A 609 -4.21 -23.52 -5.53
N ASP A 610 -4.23 -24.70 -6.17
CA ASP A 610 -3.03 -25.47 -6.52
C ASP A 610 -2.74 -25.34 -8.02
N GLY A 611 -2.42 -24.12 -8.44
CA GLY A 611 -2.00 -23.82 -9.80
C GLY A 611 -1.03 -22.65 -9.84
N ILE A 612 -0.71 -22.20 -11.06
CA ILE A 612 0.26 -21.14 -11.30
C ILE A 612 -0.49 -19.89 -11.73
N VAL A 613 -0.08 -18.71 -11.23
CA VAL A 613 -0.52 -17.43 -11.79
C VAL A 613 0.63 -16.87 -12.61
N ALA A 614 0.44 -16.77 -13.93
CA ALA A 614 1.46 -16.19 -14.80
C ALA A 614 1.52 -14.67 -14.60
N ARG A 615 2.71 -14.16 -14.25
CA ARG A 615 2.97 -12.75 -13.95
C ARG A 615 3.93 -12.07 -14.92
N THR A 616 4.60 -12.86 -15.74
CA THR A 616 5.52 -12.41 -16.79
C THR A 616 5.09 -13.02 -18.13
N SER A 617 5.42 -12.38 -19.25
CA SER A 617 5.18 -12.96 -20.57
C SER A 617 5.92 -14.29 -20.73
N ASP A 618 7.09 -14.39 -20.11
CA ASP A 618 8.00 -15.52 -20.26
C ASP A 618 7.49 -16.73 -19.47
N SER A 619 7.01 -16.54 -18.24
CA SER A 619 6.35 -17.62 -17.48
C SER A 619 5.10 -18.13 -18.19
N LEU A 620 4.29 -17.23 -18.77
CA LEU A 620 3.12 -17.64 -19.53
C LEU A 620 3.49 -18.42 -20.80
N THR A 621 4.48 -17.93 -21.55
CA THR A 621 4.92 -18.58 -22.80
C THR A 621 5.52 -19.95 -22.52
N THR A 622 6.36 -20.06 -21.48
CA THR A 622 6.96 -21.33 -21.03
C THR A 622 5.89 -22.33 -20.61
N PHE A 623 4.87 -21.87 -19.87
CA PHE A 623 3.72 -22.71 -19.54
C PHE A 623 2.98 -23.16 -20.80
N LEU A 624 2.58 -22.26 -21.69
CA LEU A 624 1.83 -22.64 -22.90
C LEU A 624 2.61 -23.61 -23.79
N GLN A 625 3.91 -23.39 -24.00
CA GLN A 625 4.75 -24.28 -24.81
C GLN A 625 4.85 -25.69 -24.24
N THR A 626 4.74 -25.84 -22.91
CA THR A 626 4.85 -27.17 -22.28
C THR A 626 3.55 -27.97 -22.37
N PHE A 627 2.39 -27.30 -22.48
CA PHE A 627 1.07 -27.95 -22.38
C PHE A 627 0.29 -27.95 -23.69
N THR A 628 0.58 -27.04 -24.60
CA THR A 628 -0.14 -26.93 -25.87
C THR A 628 0.83 -27.01 -27.04
N SER A 629 0.64 -28.03 -27.88
CA SER A 629 1.35 -28.19 -29.16
C SER A 629 1.02 -27.06 -30.15
N ASP A 630 -0.11 -26.39 -29.93
CA ASP A 630 -0.60 -25.32 -30.78
C ASP A 630 -0.08 -23.97 -30.32
N ASN A 631 0.35 -23.13 -31.28
CA ASN A 631 0.68 -21.73 -31.06
C ASN A 631 -0.58 -20.96 -30.63
N MET A 632 -0.95 -21.02 -29.35
CA MET A 632 -2.10 -20.32 -28.82
C MET A 632 -1.90 -18.81 -28.98
N LEU A 633 -2.85 -18.15 -29.64
CA LEU A 633 -2.79 -16.72 -29.95
C LEU A 633 -3.14 -15.82 -28.75
N LEU A 634 -2.54 -16.06 -27.57
CA LEU A 634 -2.62 -15.11 -26.47
C LEU A 634 -1.85 -13.81 -26.76
N PHE A 635 -0.88 -13.84 -27.68
CA PHE A 635 -0.10 -12.67 -28.07
C PHE A 635 -0.01 -12.53 -29.59
N PRO A 636 -0.99 -11.89 -30.25
CA PRO A 636 -0.99 -11.74 -31.71
C PRO A 636 0.12 -10.83 -32.26
N HIS A 637 0.80 -10.06 -31.40
CA HIS A 637 1.76 -9.02 -31.81
C HIS A 637 3.22 -9.34 -31.45
N ASN A 638 3.47 -10.41 -30.69
CA ASN A 638 4.83 -10.81 -30.34
C ASN A 638 5.36 -11.81 -31.38
N THR A 639 5.68 -11.29 -32.56
CA THR A 639 6.55 -11.95 -33.53
C THR A 639 7.89 -11.23 -33.57
N SER A 640 8.47 -10.93 -32.39
CA SER A 640 9.90 -10.70 -32.32
C SER A 640 10.59 -12.06 -32.49
N LYS A 641 11.47 -12.12 -33.49
CA LYS A 641 12.24 -13.31 -33.88
C LYS A 641 12.75 -14.04 -32.63
N PRO A 642 12.77 -15.40 -32.60
CA PRO A 642 13.57 -16.10 -31.61
C PRO A 642 15.00 -15.58 -31.78
N SER A 643 15.50 -14.84 -30.80
CA SER A 643 16.91 -14.47 -30.74
C SER A 643 17.67 -15.78 -30.65
N THR A 644 18.16 -16.22 -31.80
CA THR A 644 18.86 -17.48 -31.99
C THR A 644 20.18 -17.49 -31.19
N ASP A 645 20.62 -16.32 -30.71
CA ASP A 645 21.80 -16.15 -29.86
C ASP A 645 21.60 -16.46 -28.36
N LEU A 646 20.36 -16.55 -27.85
CA LEU A 646 20.11 -16.93 -26.44
C LEU A 646 19.83 -18.44 -26.26
N MET A 647 19.61 -19.18 -27.36
CA MET A 647 19.34 -20.62 -27.33
C MET A 647 20.61 -21.48 -27.12
N MET A 648 21.82 -20.93 -27.26
CA MET A 648 23.05 -21.71 -27.15
C MET A 648 23.61 -21.80 -25.72
N THR A 649 23.19 -20.94 -24.80
CA THR A 649 23.75 -20.88 -23.42
C THR A 649 22.84 -21.47 -22.33
N LEU A 650 21.61 -21.88 -22.66
CA LEU A 650 20.62 -22.38 -21.68
C LEU A 650 20.33 -23.89 -21.75
N GLN A 651 21.06 -24.65 -22.56
CA GLN A 651 20.73 -26.06 -22.86
C GLN A 651 20.82 -27.03 -21.67
N GLU A 652 21.47 -26.66 -20.56
CA GLU A 652 21.53 -27.50 -19.34
C GLU A 652 20.43 -27.16 -18.32
N ASP A 653 20.06 -25.89 -18.16
CA ASP A 653 18.96 -25.48 -17.26
C ASP A 653 17.58 -25.78 -17.85
N ASP A 654 17.42 -25.68 -19.18
CA ASP A 654 16.18 -25.98 -19.88
C ASP A 654 15.69 -27.41 -19.64
N LYS A 655 16.59 -28.38 -19.44
CA LYS A 655 16.23 -29.78 -19.18
C LYS A 655 15.67 -29.97 -17.77
N LYS A 656 16.19 -29.26 -16.76
CA LYS A 656 15.66 -29.30 -15.39
C LYS A 656 14.32 -28.59 -15.29
N VAL A 657 14.19 -27.42 -15.94
CA VAL A 657 12.95 -26.65 -15.98
C VAL A 657 11.84 -27.45 -16.68
N ARG A 658 12.11 -28.02 -17.86
CA ARG A 658 11.13 -28.88 -18.56
C ARG A 658 10.75 -30.13 -17.77
N ALA A 659 11.68 -30.78 -17.07
CA ALA A 659 11.40 -31.96 -16.27
C ALA A 659 10.52 -31.65 -15.04
N GLN A 660 10.71 -30.50 -14.39
CA GLN A 660 9.85 -30.05 -13.28
C GLN A 660 8.45 -29.66 -13.78
N ILE A 661 8.35 -29.03 -14.94
CA ILE A 661 7.05 -28.67 -15.53
C ILE A 661 6.28 -29.92 -15.99
N HIS A 662 6.93 -31.02 -16.40
CA HIS A 662 6.23 -32.27 -16.73
C HIS A 662 5.45 -32.89 -15.56
N GLN A 663 5.87 -32.67 -14.31
CA GLN A 663 5.07 -33.09 -13.13
C GLN A 663 3.81 -32.23 -12.93
N SER A 664 3.71 -31.08 -13.61
CA SER A 664 2.62 -30.11 -13.48
C SER A 664 1.54 -30.24 -14.55
N SER A 665 1.53 -31.31 -15.36
CA SER A 665 0.70 -31.46 -16.58
C SER A 665 -0.82 -31.25 -16.41
N ASN A 666 -1.33 -31.28 -15.18
CA ASN A 666 -2.74 -31.04 -14.88
C ASN A 666 -3.02 -29.70 -14.18
N LYS A 667 -2.03 -28.86 -13.84
CA LYS A 667 -2.24 -27.61 -13.09
C LYS A 667 -2.90 -26.52 -13.95
N LEU A 668 -3.75 -25.71 -13.32
CA LEU A 668 -4.31 -24.51 -13.94
C LEU A 668 -3.25 -23.43 -14.03
N CYS A 669 -3.23 -22.68 -15.14
CA CYS A 669 -2.45 -21.46 -15.27
C CYS A 669 -3.42 -20.29 -15.39
N LEU A 670 -3.50 -19.49 -14.33
CA LEU A 670 -4.34 -18.31 -14.30
C LEU A 670 -3.56 -17.09 -14.81
N VAL A 671 -4.27 -16.21 -15.51
CA VAL A 671 -3.75 -14.92 -15.96
C VAL A 671 -4.65 -13.83 -15.41
N ARG A 672 -4.03 -12.72 -15.00
CA ARG A 672 -4.72 -11.52 -14.54
C ARG A 672 -5.44 -10.83 -15.71
N VAL A 673 -6.73 -10.58 -15.53
CA VAL A 673 -7.62 -9.99 -16.53
C VAL A 673 -8.38 -8.80 -15.93
N LEU A 674 -8.40 -7.69 -16.66
CA LEU A 674 -9.27 -6.56 -16.36
C LEU A 674 -10.58 -6.69 -17.14
N LEU A 675 -11.68 -6.81 -16.41
CA LEU A 675 -13.02 -6.93 -16.95
C LEU A 675 -13.71 -5.57 -16.99
N HIS A 676 -14.17 -5.19 -18.17
CA HIS A 676 -15.03 -4.02 -18.36
C HIS A 676 -16.41 -4.49 -18.80
N ALA A 677 -17.47 -3.91 -18.23
CA ALA A 677 -18.81 -4.22 -18.70
C ALA A 677 -18.99 -3.71 -20.14
N PHE A 678 -19.50 -4.56 -21.04
CA PHE A 678 -19.70 -4.17 -22.44
C PHE A 678 -20.86 -3.16 -22.58
N LYS A 679 -21.87 -3.32 -21.74
CA LYS A 679 -23.02 -2.41 -21.55
C LYS A 679 -23.18 -2.14 -20.05
N GLU A 680 -24.39 -1.90 -19.59
CA GLU A 680 -24.69 -1.76 -18.17
C GLU A 680 -24.39 -3.06 -17.39
N GLY A 681 -23.74 -2.90 -16.24
CA GLY A 681 -23.45 -3.99 -15.33
C GLY A 681 -22.52 -3.55 -14.20
N SER A 682 -22.55 -4.30 -13.10
CA SER A 682 -21.56 -4.17 -12.03
C SER A 682 -21.14 -5.54 -11.55
N PHE A 683 -19.84 -5.82 -11.60
CA PHE A 683 -19.29 -7.09 -11.17
C PHE A 683 -18.92 -7.02 -9.69
N GLU A 684 -19.39 -7.99 -8.92
CA GLU A 684 -19.11 -8.13 -7.50
C GLU A 684 -17.88 -9.02 -7.27
N GLU A 685 -17.25 -8.87 -6.12
CA GLU A 685 -16.20 -9.77 -5.65
C GLU A 685 -16.75 -11.21 -5.51
N GLY A 686 -16.00 -12.19 -6.02
CA GLY A 686 -16.41 -13.58 -6.11
C GLY A 686 -17.30 -13.93 -7.32
N ALA A 687 -17.64 -12.97 -8.19
CA ALA A 687 -18.41 -13.26 -9.40
C ALA A 687 -17.70 -14.28 -10.29
N VAL A 688 -18.47 -15.14 -10.94
CA VAL A 688 -17.95 -16.17 -11.85
C VAL A 688 -17.82 -15.61 -13.26
N VAL A 689 -16.68 -15.85 -13.90
CA VAL A 689 -16.43 -15.55 -15.31
C VAL A 689 -16.66 -16.83 -16.09
N CYS A 690 -17.50 -16.78 -17.12
CA CYS A 690 -17.90 -17.94 -17.90
C CYS A 690 -17.59 -17.75 -19.40
N ALA A 691 -17.38 -18.88 -20.08
CA ALA A 691 -17.26 -18.96 -21.52
C ALA A 691 -18.61 -18.61 -22.20
N PRO A 692 -18.68 -17.60 -23.08
CA PRO A 692 -19.86 -17.35 -23.91
C PRO A 692 -19.92 -18.32 -25.10
N THR A 693 -21.13 -18.63 -25.55
CA THR A 693 -21.35 -19.15 -26.91
C THR A 693 -21.38 -18.00 -27.92
N LEU A 694 -21.12 -18.27 -29.21
CA LEU A 694 -21.23 -17.25 -30.27
C LEU A 694 -22.65 -16.66 -30.37
N ALA A 695 -23.67 -17.45 -30.03
CA ALA A 695 -25.06 -16.99 -29.94
C ALA A 695 -25.26 -15.98 -28.80
N ASP A 696 -24.69 -16.24 -27.61
CA ASP A 696 -24.76 -15.32 -26.47
C ASP A 696 -24.15 -13.95 -26.81
N ILE A 697 -22.99 -13.95 -27.50
CA ILE A 697 -22.31 -12.72 -27.90
C ILE A 697 -23.19 -11.92 -28.86
N SER A 698 -23.81 -12.60 -29.82
CA SER A 698 -24.68 -11.97 -30.83
C SER A 698 -25.92 -11.38 -30.19
N LEU A 699 -26.58 -12.14 -29.31
CA LEU A 699 -27.77 -11.72 -28.58
C LEU A 699 -27.51 -10.52 -27.65
N LEU A 700 -26.43 -10.58 -26.87
CA LEU A 700 -26.09 -9.51 -25.91
C LEU A 700 -25.53 -8.26 -26.58
N LYS A 701 -25.01 -8.37 -27.81
CA LYS A 701 -24.68 -7.21 -28.64
C LYS A 701 -25.92 -6.54 -29.21
N SER A 702 -26.85 -7.32 -29.77
CA SER A 702 -28.04 -6.80 -30.45
C SER A 702 -29.12 -6.25 -29.50
N SER A 703 -29.15 -6.68 -28.24
CA SER A 703 -30.12 -6.22 -27.25
C SER A 703 -29.98 -4.73 -26.91
N CYS A 704 -30.62 -3.88 -27.71
CA CYS A 704 -30.58 -2.41 -27.59
C CYS A 704 -31.79 -1.82 -26.82
N SER A 705 -32.61 -2.62 -26.13
CA SER A 705 -33.83 -2.13 -25.48
C SER A 705 -34.31 -3.04 -24.35
N GLU A 706 -34.94 -2.44 -23.33
CA GLU A 706 -35.25 -2.95 -21.97
C GLU A 706 -36.15 -4.21 -21.85
N GLY A 707 -36.34 -5.00 -22.91
CA GLY A 707 -37.14 -6.23 -22.85
C GLY A 707 -36.46 -7.38 -22.12
N GLU A 708 -37.23 -8.18 -21.36
CA GLU A 708 -36.74 -9.38 -20.67
C GLU A 708 -36.23 -10.46 -21.63
N ASP A 709 -36.76 -10.51 -22.85
CA ASP A 709 -36.53 -11.58 -23.84
C ASP A 709 -35.10 -11.67 -24.41
N GLY A 710 -34.22 -10.71 -24.07
CA GLY A 710 -32.83 -10.66 -24.57
C GLY A 710 -31.74 -11.01 -23.56
N ARG A 711 -32.09 -11.46 -22.35
CA ARG A 711 -31.10 -11.72 -21.28
C ARG A 711 -30.72 -13.19 -21.20
N VAL A 712 -29.43 -13.47 -21.25
CA VAL A 712 -28.88 -14.79 -20.92
C VAL A 712 -28.97 -14.95 -19.40
N THR A 713 -29.82 -15.86 -18.92
CA THR A 713 -30.07 -16.09 -17.49
C THR A 713 -30.05 -17.59 -17.16
N ILE A 714 -29.73 -17.91 -15.91
CA ILE A 714 -30.02 -19.24 -15.34
C ILE A 714 -31.38 -19.23 -14.63
N PRO A 715 -32.08 -20.37 -14.52
CA PRO A 715 -33.25 -20.50 -13.67
C PRO A 715 -32.96 -20.04 -12.24
N GLN A 716 -33.93 -19.34 -11.62
CA GLN A 716 -33.74 -18.78 -10.28
C GLN A 716 -33.46 -19.86 -9.22
N SER A 717 -34.02 -21.07 -9.40
CA SER A 717 -33.74 -22.25 -8.58
C SER A 717 -32.29 -22.71 -8.67
N SER A 718 -31.65 -22.53 -9.83
CA SER A 718 -30.26 -22.93 -10.09
C SER A 718 -29.24 -21.95 -9.52
N VAL A 719 -29.65 -20.74 -9.13
CA VAL A 719 -28.71 -19.71 -8.61
C VAL A 719 -28.00 -20.18 -7.34
N SER A 720 -28.74 -20.82 -6.42
CA SER A 720 -28.18 -21.33 -5.17
C SER A 720 -27.49 -22.68 -5.31
N SER A 721 -27.80 -23.45 -6.35
CA SER A 721 -27.23 -24.78 -6.59
C SER A 721 -26.13 -24.81 -7.64
N TYR A 722 -25.81 -23.68 -8.28
CA TYR A 722 -24.74 -23.60 -9.29
C TYR A 722 -23.38 -24.08 -8.74
N PHE A 723 -23.09 -23.76 -7.47
CA PHE A 723 -22.03 -24.39 -6.69
C PHE A 723 -22.65 -25.07 -5.48
N GLN A 724 -22.28 -26.31 -5.21
CA GLN A 724 -22.81 -27.10 -4.09
C GLN A 724 -21.71 -27.32 -3.05
N GLU A 725 -22.03 -27.02 -1.79
CA GLU A 725 -21.17 -27.30 -0.64
C GLU A 725 -21.23 -28.81 -0.35
N GLN A 726 -20.09 -29.48 -0.41
CA GLN A 726 -19.92 -30.87 -0.04
C GLN A 726 -19.87 -31.03 1.49
N PRO A 727 -20.15 -32.22 2.04
CA PRO A 727 -20.06 -32.47 3.48
C PRO A 727 -18.68 -32.14 4.09
N CYS A 728 -17.62 -32.17 3.29
CA CYS A 728 -16.27 -31.78 3.70
C CYS A 728 -16.02 -30.26 3.72
N GLY A 729 -17.04 -29.44 3.41
CA GLY A 729 -16.94 -27.98 3.35
C GLY A 729 -16.31 -27.44 2.06
N THR A 730 -15.92 -28.31 1.13
CA THR A 730 -15.46 -27.90 -0.21
C THR A 730 -16.64 -27.58 -1.11
N TRP A 731 -16.43 -26.73 -2.11
CA TRP A 731 -17.47 -26.34 -3.05
C TRP A 731 -17.17 -26.94 -4.43
N GLU A 732 -18.16 -27.60 -5.01
CA GLU A 732 -18.05 -28.20 -6.34
C GLU A 732 -19.03 -27.55 -7.31
N LEU A 733 -18.66 -27.56 -8.59
CA LEU A 733 -19.56 -27.12 -9.66
C LEU A 733 -20.66 -28.16 -9.85
N ASN A 734 -21.91 -27.73 -9.79
CA ASN A 734 -23.02 -28.62 -10.10
C ASN A 734 -23.17 -28.72 -11.62
N VAL A 735 -22.85 -29.89 -12.16
CA VAL A 735 -22.98 -30.18 -13.59
C VAL A 735 -24.44 -30.47 -13.91
N PRO A 736 -25.08 -29.72 -14.83
CA PRO A 736 -26.48 -29.95 -15.15
C PRO A 736 -26.71 -31.32 -15.79
N GLU A 737 -27.68 -32.07 -15.29
CA GLU A 737 -28.14 -33.33 -15.89
C GLU A 737 -29.37 -33.13 -16.80
N ASP A 738 -30.16 -32.08 -16.55
CA ASP A 738 -31.38 -31.78 -17.30
C ASP A 738 -31.09 -30.92 -18.55
N THR A 739 -31.68 -31.28 -19.69
CA THR A 739 -31.48 -30.59 -20.98
C THR A 739 -31.77 -29.08 -20.94
N LEU A 740 -32.79 -28.64 -20.19
CA LEU A 740 -33.14 -27.22 -20.04
C LEU A 740 -32.09 -26.44 -19.24
N THR A 741 -31.51 -27.07 -18.21
CA THR A 741 -30.48 -26.44 -17.39
C THR A 741 -29.13 -26.44 -18.11
N GLU A 742 -28.85 -27.48 -18.88
CA GLU A 742 -27.68 -27.57 -19.77
C GLU A 742 -27.64 -26.41 -20.79
N GLN A 743 -28.77 -26.09 -21.43
CA GLN A 743 -28.86 -24.99 -22.39
C GLN A 743 -28.59 -23.60 -21.79
N SER A 744 -28.89 -23.41 -20.50
CA SER A 744 -28.67 -22.14 -19.79
C SER A 744 -27.35 -22.11 -19.00
N HIS A 745 -26.73 -23.27 -18.79
CA HIS A 745 -25.46 -23.38 -18.09
C HIS A 745 -24.33 -22.79 -18.93
N ARG A 746 -23.44 -22.06 -18.26
CA ARG A 746 -22.23 -21.51 -18.87
C ARG A 746 -21.05 -21.90 -18.00
N TRP A 747 -20.02 -22.42 -18.65
CA TRP A 747 -18.90 -23.04 -17.96
C TRP A 747 -17.96 -22.00 -17.35
N PRO A 748 -17.54 -22.16 -16.08
CA PRO A 748 -16.63 -21.25 -15.42
C PRO A 748 -15.22 -21.34 -16.03
N ILE A 749 -14.63 -20.19 -16.36
CA ILE A 749 -13.25 -20.07 -16.84
C ILE A 749 -12.36 -19.29 -15.85
N GLY A 750 -12.96 -18.65 -14.84
CA GLY A 750 -12.27 -17.80 -13.90
C GLY A 750 -13.21 -17.13 -12.89
N PHE A 751 -12.63 -16.34 -11.99
CA PHE A 751 -13.37 -15.64 -10.94
C PHE A 751 -12.86 -14.21 -10.74
N VAL A 752 -13.77 -13.32 -10.35
CA VAL A 752 -13.49 -11.94 -9.98
C VAL A 752 -12.97 -11.89 -8.55
N THR A 753 -11.74 -11.44 -8.35
CA THR A 753 -11.16 -11.21 -7.01
C THR A 753 -11.51 -9.83 -6.47
N THR A 754 -11.53 -8.81 -7.33
CA THR A 754 -11.92 -7.45 -6.93
C THR A 754 -12.99 -6.87 -7.87
N GLY A 755 -14.16 -6.57 -7.32
CA GLY A 755 -15.30 -6.03 -8.07
C GLY A 755 -15.23 -4.54 -8.38
N PHE A 756 -16.23 -4.01 -9.08
CA PHE A 756 -16.27 -2.60 -9.48
C PHE A 756 -16.32 -1.62 -8.30
N VAL A 757 -15.46 -0.62 -8.35
CA VAL A 757 -15.46 0.50 -7.40
C VAL A 757 -16.38 1.62 -7.91
N ARG A 758 -17.44 1.92 -7.15
CA ARG A 758 -18.37 3.00 -7.50
C ARG A 758 -17.66 4.36 -7.52
N GLY A 759 -17.80 5.12 -8.61
CA GLY A 759 -17.16 6.44 -8.77
C GLY A 759 -15.88 6.41 -9.62
N SER A 760 -15.47 5.23 -10.06
CA SER A 760 -14.49 5.09 -11.13
C SER A 760 -14.99 5.80 -12.41
N LYS A 761 -14.10 6.47 -13.12
CA LYS A 761 -14.41 7.03 -14.45
C LYS A 761 -14.46 5.92 -15.52
N LYS A 762 -13.70 4.85 -15.32
CA LYS A 762 -13.61 3.67 -16.20
C LYS A 762 -13.65 2.43 -15.29
N PRO A 763 -14.84 1.99 -14.84
CA PRO A 763 -14.93 0.89 -13.90
C PRO A 763 -14.38 -0.39 -14.53
N ALA A 764 -13.36 -0.94 -13.86
CA ALA A 764 -12.78 -2.24 -14.17
C ALA A 764 -12.91 -3.14 -12.93
N ALA A 765 -13.11 -4.43 -13.16
CA ALA A 765 -13.01 -5.48 -12.14
C ALA A 765 -11.78 -6.31 -12.45
N GLU A 766 -11.15 -6.80 -11.39
CA GLU A 766 -10.01 -7.69 -11.48
C GLU A 766 -10.46 -9.13 -11.36
N ALA A 767 -10.03 -9.95 -12.31
CA ALA A 767 -10.34 -11.36 -12.36
C ALA A 767 -9.12 -12.18 -12.76
N PHE A 768 -9.13 -13.45 -12.35
CA PHE A 768 -8.14 -14.44 -12.77
C PHE A 768 -8.87 -15.53 -13.54
N CYS A 769 -8.40 -15.80 -14.76
CA CYS A 769 -9.00 -16.75 -15.68
C CYS A 769 -7.93 -17.69 -16.23
N ASP A 770 -8.30 -18.92 -16.55
CA ASP A 770 -7.38 -19.91 -17.12
C ASP A 770 -6.90 -19.47 -18.52
N ALA A 771 -5.58 -19.50 -18.71
CA ALA A 771 -4.91 -19.05 -19.92
C ALA A 771 -5.31 -19.85 -21.14
N VAL A 772 -5.43 -21.18 -21.01
CA VAL A 772 -5.76 -22.09 -22.11
C VAL A 772 -7.19 -21.85 -22.57
N LEU A 773 -8.13 -21.76 -21.61
CA LEU A 773 -9.54 -21.47 -21.92
C LEU A 773 -9.72 -20.09 -22.56
N LEU A 774 -9.00 -19.06 -22.08
CA LEU A 774 -9.00 -17.75 -22.72
C LEU A 774 -8.41 -17.78 -24.15
N GLY A 775 -7.35 -18.55 -24.36
CA GLY A 775 -6.74 -18.74 -25.67
C GLY A 775 -7.69 -19.39 -26.67
N ARG A 776 -8.40 -20.45 -26.25
CA ARG A 776 -9.44 -21.12 -27.06
C ARG A 776 -10.59 -20.16 -27.39
N LEU A 777 -11.09 -19.43 -26.39
CA LEU A 777 -12.15 -18.43 -26.60
C LEU A 777 -11.75 -17.31 -27.55
N ARG A 778 -10.49 -16.87 -27.50
CA ARG A 778 -9.97 -15.86 -28.42
C ARG A 778 -9.90 -16.39 -29.84
N ASP A 779 -9.41 -17.61 -30.02
CA ASP A 779 -9.36 -18.26 -31.35
C ASP A 779 -10.76 -18.40 -31.96
N GLU A 780 -11.74 -18.91 -31.20
CA GLU A 780 -13.14 -19.00 -31.61
C GLU A 780 -13.73 -17.64 -32.02
N GLN A 781 -13.40 -16.57 -31.28
CA GLN A 781 -13.91 -15.22 -31.56
C GLN A 781 -13.21 -14.53 -32.74
N TRP A 782 -12.02 -14.98 -33.13
CA TRP A 782 -11.29 -14.51 -34.30
C TRP A 782 -11.53 -15.35 -35.55
N ARG A 783 -12.07 -16.58 -35.37
CA ARG A 783 -12.59 -17.41 -36.46
C ARG A 783 -13.58 -16.59 -37.29
N ASP A 784 -13.38 -16.62 -38.61
CA ASP A 784 -14.13 -15.87 -39.62
C ASP A 784 -14.01 -14.33 -39.58
N LYS A 785 -13.12 -13.76 -38.76
CA LYS A 785 -12.81 -12.32 -38.79
C LYS A 785 -11.52 -12.04 -39.54
N ASP A 786 -11.61 -11.07 -40.45
CA ASP A 786 -10.44 -10.43 -41.04
C ASP A 786 -9.46 -9.99 -39.96
N VAL A 787 -8.16 -10.10 -40.23
CA VAL A 787 -7.09 -9.71 -39.30
C VAL A 787 -7.29 -8.29 -38.76
N ARG A 788 -7.78 -7.36 -39.60
CA ARG A 788 -8.09 -5.96 -39.22
C ARG A 788 -9.25 -5.82 -38.23
N ARG A 789 -10.14 -6.81 -38.15
CA ARG A 789 -11.32 -6.83 -37.26
C ARG A 789 -11.08 -7.60 -35.97
N ARG A 790 -9.91 -8.23 -35.82
CA ARG A 790 -9.52 -8.93 -34.59
C ARG A 790 -9.22 -7.91 -33.50
N LYS A 791 -10.01 -7.96 -32.42
CA LYS A 791 -9.83 -7.11 -31.25
C LYS A 791 -8.92 -7.81 -30.24
N LYS A 792 -8.08 -7.04 -29.54
CA LYS A 792 -7.29 -7.52 -28.39
C LYS A 792 -8.19 -8.05 -27.25
N GLN A 793 -9.32 -7.39 -27.03
CA GLN A 793 -10.27 -7.75 -25.99
C GLN A 793 -11.05 -9.03 -26.32
N ILE A 794 -11.23 -9.89 -25.32
CA ILE A 794 -11.98 -11.14 -25.40
C ILE A 794 -13.38 -10.91 -24.82
N TYR A 795 -14.44 -11.31 -25.52
CA TYR A 795 -15.78 -11.31 -24.94
C TYR A 795 -15.92 -12.45 -23.94
N VAL A 796 -16.41 -12.15 -22.74
CA VAL A 796 -16.70 -13.14 -21.69
C VAL A 796 -18.05 -12.85 -21.03
N LEU A 797 -18.66 -13.84 -20.38
CA LEU A 797 -19.84 -13.63 -19.54
C LEU A 797 -19.41 -13.52 -18.07
N VAL A 798 -20.05 -12.63 -17.32
CA VAL A 798 -19.84 -12.51 -15.88
C VAL A 798 -21.18 -12.61 -15.17
N ARG A 799 -21.26 -13.45 -14.14
CA ARG A 799 -22.44 -13.61 -13.28
C ARG A 799 -22.07 -13.39 -11.82
N ASN A 800 -22.73 -12.43 -11.18
CA ASN A 800 -22.63 -12.28 -9.72
C ASN A 800 -23.28 -13.52 -9.07
N LEU A 801 -22.66 -14.08 -8.04
CA LEU A 801 -23.11 -15.36 -7.46
C LEU A 801 -24.56 -15.34 -6.96
N ARG A 802 -25.06 -14.16 -6.57
CA ARG A 802 -26.45 -13.94 -6.11
C ARG A 802 -27.43 -13.51 -7.20
N SER A 803 -26.98 -13.42 -8.45
CA SER A 803 -27.79 -13.04 -9.60
C SER A 803 -27.94 -14.22 -10.56
N SER A 804 -29.12 -14.32 -11.17
CA SER A 804 -29.41 -15.22 -12.27
C SER A 804 -28.92 -14.70 -13.62
N ALA A 805 -28.63 -13.40 -13.75
CA ALA A 805 -28.31 -12.78 -15.04
C ALA A 805 -26.82 -12.81 -15.36
N PHE A 806 -26.47 -13.29 -16.56
CA PHE A 806 -25.15 -13.10 -17.14
C PHE A 806 -25.05 -11.71 -17.78
N ARG A 807 -23.89 -11.09 -17.63
CA ARG A 807 -23.56 -9.79 -18.23
C ARG A 807 -22.38 -9.97 -19.16
N LEU A 808 -22.46 -9.39 -20.35
CA LEU A 808 -21.35 -9.39 -21.30
C LEU A 808 -20.26 -8.44 -20.82
N ALA A 809 -19.03 -8.93 -20.79
CA ALA A 809 -17.84 -8.18 -20.43
C ALA A 809 -16.75 -8.29 -21.50
N LEU A 810 -15.88 -7.29 -21.53
CA LEU A 810 -14.64 -7.27 -22.31
C LEU A 810 -13.49 -7.57 -21.35
N ALA A 811 -12.89 -8.74 -21.53
CA ALA A 811 -11.69 -9.19 -20.84
C ALA A 811 -10.44 -8.65 -21.57
N THR A 812 -9.58 -7.95 -20.83
CA THR A 812 -8.27 -7.52 -21.32
C THR A 812 -7.20 -8.22 -20.49
N ILE A 813 -6.34 -9.00 -21.14
CA ILE A 813 -5.20 -9.66 -20.51
C ILE A 813 -4.17 -8.59 -20.16
N VAL A 814 -3.77 -8.52 -18.89
CA VAL A 814 -2.83 -7.50 -18.40
C VAL A 814 -1.46 -7.66 -19.06
N LEU A 815 -0.97 -8.90 -19.17
CA LEU A 815 0.32 -9.22 -19.79
C LEU A 815 0.44 -8.85 -21.28
N GLU A 816 -0.68 -8.64 -21.99
CA GLU A 816 -0.66 -8.24 -23.41
C GLU A 816 -0.37 -6.74 -23.59
N GLN A 817 -0.47 -5.95 -22.51
CA GLN A 817 -0.19 -4.51 -22.54
C GLN A 817 1.32 -4.27 -22.40
N GLN A 818 2.10 -4.71 -23.39
CA GLN A 818 3.58 -4.71 -23.41
C GLN A 818 4.26 -3.34 -23.30
N ASP A 819 3.52 -2.24 -23.34
CA ASP A 819 4.10 -0.90 -23.18
C ASP A 819 4.41 -0.56 -21.71
N TYR A 820 4.12 -1.46 -20.77
CA TYR A 820 4.26 -1.18 -19.35
C TYR A 820 4.89 -2.35 -18.60
N CYS A 821 5.98 -2.03 -17.89
CA CYS A 821 6.72 -2.94 -17.04
C CYS A 821 5.82 -3.90 -16.25
N ASP A 822 6.34 -5.12 -16.05
CA ASP A 822 5.98 -6.18 -15.09
C ASP A 822 5.25 -5.75 -13.80
N VAL A 823 5.41 -4.49 -13.36
CA VAL A 823 4.71 -3.79 -12.29
C VAL A 823 3.20 -4.06 -12.22
N HIS A 824 2.50 -4.38 -13.31
CA HIS A 824 1.06 -4.70 -13.25
C HIS A 824 0.71 -6.05 -12.64
N CYS A 825 1.70 -6.91 -12.47
CA CYS A 825 1.52 -8.26 -11.98
C CYS A 825 2.05 -8.46 -10.55
N PHE A 826 2.74 -7.46 -10.00
CA PHE A 826 3.41 -7.51 -8.70
C PHE A 826 2.87 -6.46 -7.72
#